data_AF-A0A0W0YLE4-F1
#
_entry.id   AF-A0A0W0YLE4-F1
#
_cell.length_a   1.000
_cell.length_b   1.000
_cell.length_c   1.000
_cell.angle_alpha   90.00
_cell.angle_beta   90.00
_cell.angle_gamma   90.00
#
_symmetry.space_group_name_H-M   'P 1'
#
loop_
_entity.id
_entity.type
_entity.pdbx_description
1 polymer ?
#
loop_
_entity_poly.entity_id
_entity_poly.type
_entity_poly.pdbx_seq_one_letter_code
_entity_poly.pdbx_strand_id
1 'polypeptide(L)'
;MPIRYLTSSDKDQILALDKIIFNTVDPQGGWTDSDFDQFFNEESCYVFSDEEEPDAIIGYIFATQVEDHTYISNLGSDPRIAKRGVGTTLMERVMLQEFENSQKRNRPFSVKLHVDAHNAKAIQFYKNLGFKEESRDYYGIKMTATELPEKFKKIGLSSAAPILRKALIIRNVEGLQYDDLKNAMEGFEPDEQAPSEFNRLLLLMRATPSEQDRQEALSLFKREPVRDYVYKLVKEKTGSHIIYHMNGLEDGGRINASAVRYITAKLEAIPANTDFDLMYLGGGHGSPHVGSSNLTREHLEEITKIIHQKNIKCSAVILGSCFSSAYLGLYQPLLKPHGVTLSNSLECGGYNGFKQAMRWVKGQQNEFYSNEDIRGSILVSPEERDAFKHRIEEGLSEPEHTLLHAYTTVVHREIGALPEAEVKELAEELLHNNLIDLITDLHVLEKPLTQEKIQESLTRYPHLHDYIKAIVHHGDNSIFEILIHCIKPIPTSLALGTSTTLTLFKFSEVNTVPSSSADDYKRNYRAVLTEVELSGGFSEIREVLSGFNQISVKRQFNELFARATAQLANTRREELRQEQLGQEQLRQDSNQSQKSHKEEHHRIFKKSLKKLRDKAEELNRRGEPEAYSVALKLYKKLDKAGTIYFQQESSAEHFEKFKNKCEQHIGRSRNELDKHRGWSEFLFNFLLAIGTLGIGLVVKGAINLANNRSFFFVHQTDTSKKLDEIEEVIIQSCELNL
;
A
#
# COMPACT_ATOMS: atom_id res chain seq x y z
N MET A 1 4.42 -7.09 9.61
CA MET A 1 4.78 -8.12 8.61
C MET A 1 5.97 -8.88 9.16
N PRO A 2 6.03 -10.21 9.03
CA PRO A 2 7.08 -10.99 9.65
C PRO A 2 8.46 -10.84 8.97
N ILE A 3 8.54 -10.25 7.77
CA ILE A 3 9.83 -9.98 7.10
C ILE A 3 10.29 -8.55 7.34
N ARG A 4 11.56 -8.39 7.72
CA ARG A 4 12.27 -7.11 7.80
C ARG A 4 13.71 -7.26 7.32
N TYR A 5 14.42 -6.14 7.13
CA TYR A 5 15.86 -6.17 6.91
C TYR A 5 16.59 -6.77 8.12
N LEU A 6 17.64 -7.53 7.83
CA LEU A 6 18.60 -8.00 8.82
C LEU A 6 19.44 -6.81 9.28
N THR A 7 19.65 -6.65 10.59
CA THR A 7 20.52 -5.61 11.18
C THR A 7 21.74 -6.25 11.85
N SER A 8 22.78 -5.46 12.12
CA SER A 8 23.99 -5.94 12.81
C SER A 8 23.67 -6.50 14.21
N SER A 9 22.65 -5.93 14.88
CA SER A 9 22.16 -6.41 16.18
C SER A 9 21.52 -7.81 16.17
N ASP A 10 21.15 -8.33 15.00
CA ASP A 10 20.55 -9.66 14.88
C ASP A 10 21.60 -10.80 14.87
N LYS A 11 22.89 -10.46 14.81
CA LYS A 11 24.01 -11.39 14.62
C LYS A 11 23.94 -12.61 15.54
N ASP A 12 23.81 -12.40 16.84
CA ASP A 12 23.81 -13.48 17.82
C ASP A 12 22.65 -14.46 17.62
N GLN A 13 21.44 -13.94 17.31
CA GLN A 13 20.27 -14.78 17.02
C GLN A 13 20.46 -15.57 15.73
N ILE A 14 21.02 -14.95 14.69
CA ILE A 14 21.29 -15.61 13.42
C ILE A 14 22.31 -16.73 13.59
N LEU A 15 23.44 -16.47 14.26
CA LEU A 15 24.48 -17.47 14.49
C LEU A 15 23.97 -18.63 15.36
N ALA A 16 23.12 -18.33 16.35
CA ALA A 16 22.46 -19.36 17.15
C ALA A 16 21.49 -20.21 16.30
N LEU A 17 20.70 -19.58 15.44
CA LEU A 17 19.75 -20.25 14.56
C LEU A 17 20.45 -21.05 13.45
N ASP A 18 21.51 -20.52 12.84
CA ASP A 18 22.31 -21.18 11.81
C ASP A 18 22.89 -22.50 12.33
N LYS A 19 23.45 -22.49 13.55
CA LYS A 19 23.88 -23.71 14.24
C LYS A 19 22.76 -24.74 14.35
N ILE A 20 21.53 -24.33 14.68
CA ILE A 20 20.38 -25.25 14.76
C ILE A 20 20.05 -25.84 13.39
N ILE A 21 20.05 -25.02 12.35
CA ILE A 21 19.66 -25.42 10.99
C ILE A 21 20.67 -26.38 10.39
N PHE A 22 21.97 -26.06 10.51
CA PHE A 22 23.04 -26.75 9.81
C PHE A 22 23.79 -27.79 10.65
N ASN A 23 23.46 -28.01 11.93
CA ASN A 23 24.08 -29.04 12.79
C ASN A 23 24.10 -30.46 12.17
N THR A 24 23.14 -30.76 11.29
CA THR A 24 23.07 -32.08 10.64
C THR A 24 24.00 -32.24 9.44
N VAL A 25 24.47 -31.12 8.88
CA VAL A 25 25.34 -31.07 7.70
C VAL A 25 26.78 -30.73 8.12
N ASP A 26 26.93 -29.81 9.07
CA ASP A 26 28.19 -29.47 9.70
C ASP A 26 28.06 -29.54 11.24
N PRO A 27 28.42 -30.68 11.85
CA PRO A 27 28.38 -30.85 13.30
C PRO A 27 29.41 -30.01 14.07
N GLN A 28 30.42 -29.45 13.40
CA GLN A 28 31.52 -28.71 14.05
C GLN A 28 31.35 -27.19 13.97
N GLY A 29 30.40 -26.70 13.20
CA GLY A 29 29.89 -25.35 13.35
C GLY A 29 29.36 -24.81 12.04
N GLY A 30 28.09 -24.41 12.04
CA GLY A 30 27.57 -23.49 11.05
C GLY A 30 28.35 -22.17 11.03
N TRP A 31 27.76 -21.12 10.49
CA TRP A 31 28.42 -19.84 10.36
C TRP A 31 29.06 -19.34 11.66
N THR A 32 30.26 -18.79 11.50
CA THR A 32 31.00 -18.08 12.53
C THR A 32 30.70 -16.58 12.47
N ASP A 33 31.15 -15.84 13.48
CA ASP A 33 31.15 -14.38 13.45
C ASP A 33 31.80 -13.81 12.18
N SER A 34 32.90 -14.41 11.72
CA SER A 34 33.61 -13.98 10.52
C SER A 34 32.79 -14.20 9.25
N ASP A 35 32.02 -15.30 9.18
CA ASP A 35 31.16 -15.57 8.03
C ASP A 35 30.02 -14.56 7.97
N PHE A 36 29.39 -14.27 9.12
CA PHE A 36 28.36 -13.25 9.20
C PHE A 36 28.90 -11.90 8.74
N ASP A 37 30.02 -11.45 9.28
CA ASP A 37 30.60 -10.13 8.97
C ASP A 37 31.01 -10.02 7.49
N GLN A 38 31.46 -11.13 6.88
CA GLN A 38 31.83 -11.17 5.46
C GLN A 38 30.62 -11.02 4.52
N PHE A 39 29.47 -11.60 4.87
CA PHE A 39 28.32 -11.67 3.97
C PHE A 39 27.18 -10.72 4.35
N PHE A 40 27.23 -10.10 5.53
CA PHE A 40 26.22 -9.17 5.99
C PHE A 40 26.15 -7.91 5.12
N ASN A 41 24.93 -7.56 4.73
CA ASN A 41 24.60 -6.31 4.07
C ASN A 41 23.18 -5.90 4.41
N GLU A 42 23.00 -4.72 5.00
CA GLU A 42 21.70 -4.19 5.42
C GLU A 42 20.73 -4.01 4.25
N GLU A 43 21.23 -3.81 3.02
CA GLU A 43 20.37 -3.50 1.88
C GLU A 43 19.76 -4.72 1.18
N SER A 44 20.28 -5.92 1.44
CA SER A 44 19.89 -7.13 0.70
C SER A 44 19.79 -8.39 1.54
N CYS A 45 19.98 -8.28 2.86
CA CYS A 45 19.73 -9.38 3.80
C CYS A 45 18.39 -9.17 4.52
N TYR A 46 17.65 -10.27 4.70
CA TYR A 46 16.32 -10.23 5.32
C TYR A 46 16.20 -11.30 6.40
N VAL A 47 15.39 -11.01 7.41
CA VAL A 47 14.95 -11.97 8.44
C VAL A 47 13.46 -12.16 8.38
N PHE A 48 13.02 -13.31 8.89
CA PHE A 48 11.64 -13.65 9.13
C PHE A 48 11.45 -13.86 10.63
N SER A 49 10.68 -12.98 11.28
CA SER A 49 10.29 -13.07 12.69
C SER A 49 9.03 -13.91 12.89
N ASP A 50 8.89 -14.51 14.07
CA ASP A 50 7.64 -15.15 14.49
C ASP A 50 6.52 -14.11 14.66
N GLU A 51 5.28 -14.46 14.30
CA GLU A 51 4.14 -13.54 14.41
C GLU A 51 3.64 -13.40 15.85
N GLU A 52 3.80 -14.45 16.67
CA GLU A 52 3.44 -14.48 18.08
C GLU A 52 4.57 -13.88 18.94
N GLU A 53 5.82 -14.01 18.50
CA GLU A 53 7.02 -13.48 19.16
C GLU A 53 7.87 -12.65 18.17
N PRO A 54 7.56 -11.35 17.94
CA PRO A 54 8.20 -10.53 16.91
C PRO A 54 9.73 -10.38 17.02
N ASP A 55 10.26 -10.55 18.23
CA ASP A 55 11.69 -10.48 18.53
C ASP A 55 12.44 -11.79 18.22
N ALA A 56 11.71 -12.90 18.02
CA ALA A 56 12.27 -14.20 17.72
C ALA A 56 12.46 -14.37 16.20
N ILE A 57 13.71 -14.47 15.75
CA ILE A 57 14.02 -14.75 14.36
C ILE A 57 13.90 -16.24 14.09
N ILE A 58 13.10 -16.60 13.10
CA ILE A 58 12.80 -17.99 12.71
C ILE A 58 13.25 -18.34 11.29
N GLY A 59 13.82 -17.39 10.56
CA GLY A 59 14.48 -17.61 9.28
C GLY A 59 15.24 -16.39 8.81
N TYR A 60 16.17 -16.57 7.88
CA TYR A 60 17.00 -15.51 7.31
C TYR A 60 17.48 -15.84 5.89
N ILE A 61 17.82 -14.81 5.14
CA ILE A 61 18.47 -14.93 3.83
C ILE A 61 19.56 -13.86 3.71
N PHE A 62 20.76 -14.28 3.33
CA PHE A 62 21.88 -13.42 2.97
C PHE A 62 21.97 -13.39 1.46
N ALA A 63 21.74 -12.22 0.87
CA ALA A 63 21.94 -11.98 -0.54
C ALA A 63 22.86 -10.77 -0.73
N THR A 64 23.69 -10.82 -1.77
CA THR A 64 24.63 -9.76 -2.14
C THR A 64 24.35 -9.34 -3.58
N GLN A 65 24.18 -8.05 -3.82
CA GLN A 65 24.04 -7.54 -5.17
C GLN A 65 25.41 -7.42 -5.83
N VAL A 66 25.61 -8.16 -6.91
CA VAL A 66 26.75 -8.05 -7.81
C VAL A 66 26.32 -7.24 -9.04
N GLU A 67 27.27 -6.77 -9.83
CA GLU A 67 27.01 -5.92 -11.01
C GLU A 67 25.95 -6.54 -11.94
N ASP A 68 26.10 -7.83 -12.28
CA ASP A 68 25.29 -8.55 -13.27
C ASP A 68 24.20 -9.46 -12.66
N HIS A 69 24.22 -9.73 -11.35
CA HIS A 69 23.29 -10.66 -10.70
C HIS A 69 23.16 -10.41 -9.20
N THR A 70 22.16 -11.02 -8.57
CA THR A 70 22.10 -11.17 -7.10
C THR A 70 22.63 -12.55 -6.72
N TYR A 71 23.55 -12.62 -5.77
CA TYR A 71 24.12 -13.87 -5.27
C TYR A 71 23.57 -14.18 -3.87
N ILE A 72 23.07 -15.39 -3.65
CA ILE A 72 22.56 -15.83 -2.33
C ILE A 72 23.65 -16.65 -1.64
N SER A 73 24.20 -16.09 -0.57
CA SER A 73 25.27 -16.69 0.21
C SER A 73 24.75 -17.74 1.20
N ASN A 74 23.60 -17.48 1.82
CA ASN A 74 22.98 -18.42 2.76
C ASN A 74 21.46 -18.19 2.88
N LEU A 75 20.72 -19.26 3.16
CA LEU A 75 19.28 -19.26 3.40
C LEU A 75 18.97 -20.29 4.48
N GLY A 76 18.46 -19.81 5.61
CA GLY A 76 18.10 -20.64 6.75
C GLY A 76 16.65 -20.46 7.15
N SER A 77 15.99 -21.54 7.55
CA SER A 77 14.70 -21.49 8.25
C SER A 77 14.67 -22.53 9.35
N ASP A 78 14.18 -22.15 10.52
CA ASP A 78 14.14 -23.03 11.70
C ASP A 78 13.41 -24.35 11.37
N PRO A 79 14.08 -25.51 11.52
CA PRO A 79 13.48 -26.80 11.17
C PRO A 79 12.29 -27.18 12.07
N ARG A 80 12.15 -26.58 13.26
CA ARG A 80 11.07 -26.85 14.22
C ARG A 80 9.72 -26.32 13.73
N ILE A 81 9.74 -25.33 12.83
CA ILE A 81 8.56 -24.70 12.23
C ILE A 81 8.45 -24.99 10.72
N ALA A 82 9.11 -26.05 10.25
CA ALA A 82 9.17 -26.40 8.84
C ALA A 82 7.78 -26.49 8.19
N LYS A 83 7.74 -26.24 6.88
CA LYS A 83 6.52 -26.24 6.03
C LYS A 83 5.55 -25.05 6.23
N ARG A 84 5.96 -24.00 6.96
CA ARG A 84 5.22 -22.72 7.01
C ARG A 84 5.52 -21.75 5.84
N GLY A 85 6.39 -22.15 4.90
CA GLY A 85 6.69 -21.33 3.72
C GLY A 85 7.75 -20.25 3.91
N VAL A 86 8.37 -20.15 5.10
CA VAL A 86 9.41 -19.15 5.45
C VAL A 86 10.46 -18.95 4.35
N GLY A 87 11.14 -20.04 3.93
CA GLY A 87 12.16 -19.96 2.89
C GLY A 87 11.63 -19.49 1.53
N THR A 88 10.38 -19.84 1.19
CA THR A 88 9.73 -19.37 -0.05
C THR A 88 9.50 -17.86 0.02
N THR A 89 9.02 -17.34 1.16
CA THR A 89 8.74 -15.91 1.33
C THR A 89 10.03 -15.07 1.36
N LEU A 90 11.09 -15.58 2.00
CA LEU A 90 12.41 -14.94 1.96
C LEU A 90 12.99 -14.90 0.54
N MET A 91 12.91 -16.02 -0.20
CA MET A 91 13.34 -16.05 -1.60
C MET A 91 12.50 -15.14 -2.50
N GLU A 92 11.19 -15.09 -2.30
CA GLU A 92 10.30 -14.18 -3.02
C GLU A 92 10.75 -12.73 -2.87
N ARG A 93 11.08 -12.30 -1.64
CA ARG A 93 11.55 -10.93 -1.38
C ARG A 93 12.84 -10.61 -2.15
N VAL A 94 13.83 -11.49 -2.12
CA VAL A 94 15.11 -11.31 -2.83
C VAL A 94 14.93 -11.33 -4.34
N MET A 95 14.13 -12.27 -4.88
CA MET A 95 13.89 -12.34 -6.32
C MET A 95 13.08 -11.13 -6.83
N LEU A 96 12.15 -10.58 -6.05
CA LEU A 96 11.45 -9.34 -6.44
C LEU A 96 12.40 -8.14 -6.45
N GLN A 97 13.28 -8.03 -5.45
CA GLN A 97 14.29 -6.97 -5.41
C GLN A 97 15.23 -7.05 -6.63
N GLU A 98 15.70 -8.25 -6.97
CA GLU A 98 16.52 -8.47 -8.16
C GLU A 98 15.77 -8.12 -9.46
N PHE A 99 14.47 -8.42 -9.53
CA PHE A 99 13.65 -8.03 -10.68
C PHE A 99 13.61 -6.51 -10.85
N GLU A 100 13.33 -5.75 -9.78
CA GLU A 100 13.37 -4.29 -9.81
C GLU A 100 14.75 -3.75 -10.20
N ASN A 101 15.81 -4.30 -9.61
CA ASN A 101 17.19 -3.87 -9.88
C ASN A 101 17.59 -4.13 -11.35
N SER A 102 17.21 -5.28 -11.89
CA SER A 102 17.47 -5.64 -13.29
C SER A 102 16.83 -4.64 -14.25
N GLN A 103 15.60 -4.20 -13.96
CA GLN A 103 14.91 -3.17 -14.75
C GLN A 103 15.60 -1.81 -14.62
N LYS A 104 15.92 -1.36 -13.40
CA LYS A 104 16.58 -0.07 -13.15
C LYS A 104 17.94 0.03 -13.82
N ARG A 105 18.71 -1.07 -13.83
CA ARG A 105 20.05 -1.14 -14.42
C ARG A 105 20.05 -1.57 -15.90
N ASN A 106 18.88 -1.79 -16.49
CA ASN A 106 18.72 -2.30 -17.85
C ASN A 106 19.58 -3.55 -18.13
N ARG A 107 19.58 -4.52 -17.20
CA ARG A 107 20.30 -5.79 -17.32
C ARG A 107 19.35 -6.98 -17.19
N PRO A 108 19.74 -8.18 -17.66
CA PRO A 108 18.94 -9.39 -17.45
C PRO A 108 18.77 -9.70 -15.96
N PHE A 109 17.60 -10.26 -15.60
CA PHE A 109 17.35 -10.85 -14.29
C PHE A 109 18.30 -12.04 -14.05
N SER A 110 19.00 -12.07 -12.93
CA SER A 110 19.81 -13.22 -12.57
C SER A 110 19.96 -13.35 -11.06
N VAL A 111 19.57 -14.52 -10.53
CA VAL A 111 19.86 -14.91 -9.14
C VAL A 111 20.69 -16.18 -9.15
N LYS A 112 21.81 -16.19 -8.43
CA LYS A 112 22.76 -17.32 -8.37
C LYS A 112 22.96 -17.78 -6.94
N LEU A 113 23.24 -19.08 -6.75
CA LEU A 113 23.55 -19.67 -5.45
C LEU A 113 24.40 -20.94 -5.60
N HIS A 114 24.99 -21.40 -4.50
CA HIS A 114 25.53 -22.75 -4.35
C HIS A 114 24.67 -23.56 -3.38
N VAL A 115 24.51 -24.84 -3.66
CA VAL A 115 23.83 -25.78 -2.78
C VAL A 115 24.65 -27.07 -2.65
N ASP A 116 24.71 -27.64 -1.45
CA ASP A 116 25.38 -28.92 -1.20
C ASP A 116 24.79 -30.01 -2.12
N ALA A 117 25.68 -30.73 -2.82
CA ALA A 117 25.31 -31.79 -3.76
C ALA A 117 24.50 -32.93 -3.14
N HIS A 118 24.59 -33.12 -1.81
CA HIS A 118 23.87 -34.13 -1.05
C HIS A 118 22.56 -33.61 -0.43
N ASN A 119 22.30 -32.31 -0.47
CA ASN A 119 21.08 -31.71 0.08
C ASN A 119 19.92 -31.74 -0.93
N ALA A 120 19.38 -32.94 -1.17
CA ALA A 120 18.30 -33.17 -2.12
C ALA A 120 17.05 -32.30 -1.85
N LYS A 121 16.77 -31.98 -0.58
CA LYS A 121 15.64 -31.12 -0.19
C LYS A 121 15.84 -29.68 -0.68
N ALA A 122 17.02 -29.10 -0.45
CA ALA A 122 17.34 -27.75 -0.91
C ALA A 122 17.39 -27.68 -2.44
N ILE A 123 18.01 -28.66 -3.09
CA ILE A 123 18.06 -28.73 -4.57
C ILE A 123 16.64 -28.73 -5.15
N GLN A 124 15.73 -29.56 -4.62
CA GLN A 124 14.35 -29.59 -5.10
C GLN A 124 13.60 -28.29 -4.80
N PHE A 125 13.84 -27.69 -3.63
CA PHE A 125 13.28 -26.38 -3.27
C PHE A 125 13.68 -25.31 -4.31
N TYR A 126 14.96 -25.18 -4.64
CA TYR A 126 15.41 -24.21 -5.65
C TYR A 126 14.89 -24.51 -7.05
N LYS A 127 14.84 -25.79 -7.48
CA LYS A 127 14.21 -26.17 -8.76
C LYS A 127 12.74 -25.76 -8.82
N ASN A 128 11.99 -25.90 -7.72
CA ASN A 128 10.60 -25.46 -7.62
C ASN A 128 10.44 -23.91 -7.65
N LEU A 129 11.56 -23.18 -7.55
CA LEU A 129 11.68 -21.73 -7.71
C LEU A 129 12.32 -21.35 -9.05
N GLY A 130 12.39 -22.27 -10.02
CA GLY A 130 12.87 -21.97 -11.36
C GLY A 130 14.39 -21.95 -11.52
N PHE A 131 15.15 -22.29 -10.47
CA PHE A 131 16.60 -22.42 -10.58
C PHE A 131 16.98 -23.63 -11.43
N LYS A 132 17.99 -23.45 -12.27
CA LYS A 132 18.61 -24.50 -13.09
C LYS A 132 20.05 -24.71 -12.63
N GLU A 133 20.50 -25.96 -12.69
CA GLU A 133 21.88 -26.32 -12.43
C GLU A 133 22.78 -25.81 -13.58
N GLU A 134 23.84 -25.10 -13.23
CA GLU A 134 24.81 -24.52 -14.18
C GLU A 134 26.11 -25.32 -14.21
N SER A 135 26.66 -25.64 -13.04
CA SER A 135 27.90 -26.39 -12.87
C SER A 135 27.95 -27.12 -11.54
N ARG A 136 28.88 -28.07 -11.42
CA ARG A 136 29.25 -28.72 -10.16
C ARG A 136 30.73 -28.54 -9.92
N ASP A 137 31.11 -28.22 -8.71
CA ASP A 137 32.50 -28.09 -8.28
C ASP A 137 32.69 -28.66 -6.88
N TYR A 138 33.84 -28.38 -6.27
CA TYR A 138 34.17 -28.84 -4.92
C TYR A 138 33.27 -28.23 -3.83
N TYR A 139 32.67 -27.06 -4.08
CA TYR A 139 31.80 -26.36 -3.12
C TYR A 139 30.32 -26.77 -3.25
N GLY A 140 29.95 -27.48 -4.33
CA GLY A 140 28.64 -28.07 -4.49
C GLY A 140 28.08 -27.88 -5.90
N ILE A 141 26.77 -27.65 -5.98
CA ILE A 141 26.05 -27.41 -7.22
C ILE A 141 25.77 -25.92 -7.34
N LYS A 142 26.30 -25.28 -8.38
CA LYS A 142 25.96 -23.91 -8.74
C LYS A 142 24.63 -23.90 -9.47
N MET A 143 23.69 -23.09 -8.98
CA MET A 143 22.36 -22.96 -9.55
C MET A 143 22.03 -21.50 -9.87
N THR A 144 21.32 -21.29 -10.99
CA THR A 144 20.97 -19.96 -11.50
C THR A 144 19.49 -19.91 -11.89
N ALA A 145 18.79 -18.86 -11.47
CA ALA A 145 17.48 -18.47 -11.97
C ALA A 145 17.63 -17.27 -12.91
N THR A 146 17.17 -17.39 -14.15
CA THR A 146 17.26 -16.35 -15.19
C THR A 146 15.92 -15.66 -15.45
N GLU A 147 14.89 -16.00 -14.69
CA GLU A 147 13.56 -15.40 -14.76
C GLU A 147 12.89 -15.39 -13.39
N LEU A 148 12.04 -14.39 -13.15
CA LEU A 148 11.18 -14.37 -11.98
C LEU A 148 10.09 -15.47 -12.13
N PRO A 149 9.94 -16.40 -11.18
CA PRO A 149 8.94 -17.46 -11.23
C PRO A 149 7.52 -16.91 -11.39
N GLU A 150 6.68 -17.57 -12.20
CA GLU A 150 5.28 -17.16 -12.44
C GLU A 150 4.46 -16.99 -11.14
N LYS A 151 4.73 -17.82 -10.13
CA LYS A 151 4.08 -17.69 -8.83
C LYS A 151 4.45 -16.41 -8.08
N PHE A 152 5.65 -15.87 -8.31
CA PHE A 152 6.09 -14.57 -7.77
C PHE A 152 5.68 -13.43 -8.69
N LYS A 153 5.57 -13.64 -10.00
CA LYS A 153 4.99 -12.65 -10.93
C LYS A 153 3.53 -12.34 -10.56
N LYS A 154 2.72 -13.34 -10.20
CA LYS A 154 1.32 -13.11 -9.79
C LYS A 154 1.19 -12.30 -8.50
N ILE A 155 2.17 -12.38 -7.61
CA ILE A 155 2.17 -11.70 -6.31
C ILE A 155 2.88 -10.33 -6.40
N GLY A 156 3.89 -10.20 -7.26
CA GLY A 156 4.71 -8.98 -7.44
C GLY A 156 4.35 -8.10 -8.65
N LEU A 157 3.58 -8.58 -9.63
CA LEU A 157 3.01 -7.78 -10.73
C LEU A 157 1.49 -7.58 -10.61
N SER A 158 0.84 -8.22 -9.63
CA SER A 158 -0.13 -7.42 -8.89
C SER A 158 0.74 -6.40 -8.18
N SER A 159 0.78 -5.15 -8.66
CA SER A 159 0.98 -4.05 -7.72
C SER A 159 0.16 -4.44 -6.49
N ALA A 160 0.81 -4.65 -5.33
CA ALA A 160 0.12 -5.16 -4.14
C ALA A 160 -1.19 -4.39 -4.07
N ALA A 161 -2.34 -5.05 -4.33
CA ALA A 161 -3.54 -4.38 -4.84
C ALA A 161 -3.68 -3.09 -4.07
N PRO A 162 -3.52 -1.91 -4.73
CA PRO A 162 -3.02 -0.69 -4.12
C PRO A 162 -3.69 -0.56 -2.77
N ILE A 163 -2.90 -0.69 -1.68
CA ILE A 163 -3.45 -0.79 -0.34
C ILE A 163 -4.44 0.34 -0.23
N LEU A 164 -5.74 -0.01 -0.19
CA LEU A 164 -6.80 0.99 -0.34
C LEU A 164 -6.88 1.74 0.98
N ARG A 165 -6.00 2.73 1.13
CA ARG A 165 -5.91 3.62 2.27
C ARG A 165 -6.96 4.70 2.08
N LYS A 166 -7.90 4.77 3.01
CA LYS A 166 -8.90 5.82 3.07
C LYS A 166 -8.48 6.80 4.15
N ALA A 167 -8.28 8.04 3.77
CA ALA A 167 -8.01 9.11 4.71
C ALA A 167 -9.06 10.22 4.67
N LEU A 168 -9.25 10.88 5.80
CA LEU A 168 -9.95 12.15 5.92
C LEU A 168 -8.93 13.24 6.25
N ILE A 169 -8.54 14.05 5.28
CA ILE A 169 -7.56 15.11 5.45
C ILE A 169 -8.27 16.45 5.38
N ILE A 170 -8.15 17.27 6.41
CA ILE A 170 -8.62 18.66 6.45
C ILE A 170 -7.39 19.55 6.56
N ARG A 171 -7.03 20.23 5.48
CA ARG A 171 -5.78 20.99 5.38
C ARG A 171 -6.07 22.45 5.03
N ASN A 172 -5.58 23.35 5.86
CA ASN A 172 -5.59 24.77 5.55
C ASN A 172 -4.59 25.09 4.43
N VAL A 173 -5.03 25.79 3.38
CA VAL A 173 -4.19 26.11 2.21
C VAL A 173 -3.32 27.35 2.36
N GLU A 174 -3.62 28.23 3.33
CA GLU A 174 -2.80 29.43 3.59
C GLU A 174 -1.43 29.07 4.17
N GLY A 175 -1.37 27.96 4.92
CA GLY A 175 -0.11 27.43 5.46
C GLY A 175 0.60 26.44 4.52
N LEU A 176 0.19 26.27 3.26
CA LEU A 176 0.86 25.37 2.32
C LEU A 176 2.11 26.02 1.74
N GLN A 177 3.23 25.30 1.80
CA GLN A 177 4.42 25.63 1.03
C GLN A 177 4.35 25.02 -0.38
N TYR A 178 5.18 25.50 -1.30
CA TYR A 178 5.21 24.97 -2.66
C TYR A 178 5.53 23.45 -2.70
N ASP A 179 6.40 22.97 -1.81
CA ASP A 179 6.69 21.54 -1.71
C ASP A 179 5.50 20.73 -1.19
N ASP A 180 4.70 21.28 -0.28
CA ASP A 180 3.45 20.63 0.16
C ASP A 180 2.47 20.53 -1.01
N LEU A 181 2.34 21.61 -1.79
CA LEU A 181 1.52 21.64 -3.01
C LEU A 181 2.02 20.61 -4.04
N LYS A 182 3.34 20.47 -4.22
CA LYS A 182 3.92 19.44 -5.08
C LYS A 182 3.53 18.03 -4.64
N ASN A 183 3.61 17.74 -3.34
CA ASN A 183 3.15 16.47 -2.80
C ASN A 183 1.63 16.30 -2.94
N ALA A 184 0.83 17.36 -2.80
CA ALA A 184 -0.61 17.31 -3.02
C ALA A 184 -0.97 17.00 -4.48
N MET A 185 -0.21 17.55 -5.44
CA MET A 185 -0.53 17.51 -6.87
C MET A 185 0.16 16.37 -7.65
N GLU A 186 1.13 15.68 -7.05
CA GLU A 186 1.83 14.57 -7.70
C GLU A 186 0.87 13.42 -8.02
N GLY A 187 0.91 12.97 -9.29
CA GLY A 187 0.07 11.88 -9.82
C GLY A 187 -1.21 12.35 -10.52
N PHE A 188 -1.43 13.66 -10.65
CA PHE A 188 -2.46 14.24 -11.51
C PHE A 188 -1.92 14.54 -12.92
N GLU A 189 -2.81 14.42 -13.89
CA GLU A 189 -2.56 14.73 -15.29
C GLU A 189 -3.58 15.77 -15.79
N PRO A 190 -3.23 16.57 -16.83
CA PRO A 190 -4.17 17.47 -17.46
C PRO A 190 -5.41 16.72 -17.96
N ASP A 191 -6.57 17.34 -17.77
CA ASP A 191 -7.86 16.81 -18.21
C ASP A 191 -8.63 17.94 -18.91
N GLU A 192 -9.18 17.66 -20.08
CA GLU A 192 -9.99 18.62 -20.86
C GLU A 192 -11.26 19.05 -20.12
N GLN A 193 -11.76 18.22 -19.19
CA GLN A 193 -12.91 18.53 -18.35
C GLN A 193 -12.54 19.28 -17.05
N ALA A 194 -11.24 19.45 -16.77
CA ALA A 194 -10.79 20.18 -15.58
C ALA A 194 -10.97 21.69 -15.75
N PRO A 195 -11.11 22.45 -14.64
CA PRO A 195 -10.99 23.90 -14.66
C PRO A 195 -9.68 24.33 -15.33
N SER A 196 -9.71 25.40 -16.14
CA SER A 196 -8.52 25.88 -16.84
C SER A 196 -7.39 26.25 -15.86
N GLU A 197 -7.75 26.73 -14.67
CA GLU A 197 -6.80 27.00 -13.58
C GLU A 197 -6.11 25.76 -13.04
N PHE A 198 -6.78 24.61 -13.02
CA PHE A 198 -6.16 23.34 -12.61
C PHE A 198 -5.11 22.90 -13.62
N ASN A 199 -5.43 22.97 -14.92
CA ASN A 199 -4.47 22.64 -15.97
C ASN A 199 -3.27 23.61 -15.98
N ARG A 200 -3.52 24.92 -15.75
CA ARG A 200 -2.45 25.91 -15.58
C ARG A 200 -1.58 25.59 -14.37
N LEU A 201 -2.18 25.23 -13.23
CA LEU A 201 -1.46 24.79 -12.05
C LEU A 201 -0.54 23.61 -12.37
N LEU A 202 -1.04 22.54 -13.02
CA LEU A 202 -0.22 21.38 -13.39
C LEU A 202 0.97 21.74 -14.29
N LEU A 203 0.80 22.69 -15.21
CA LEU A 203 1.91 23.18 -16.05
C LEU A 203 3.00 23.86 -15.21
N LEU A 204 2.62 24.72 -14.27
CA LEU A 204 3.56 25.38 -13.35
C LEU A 204 4.29 24.37 -12.44
N MET A 205 3.65 23.25 -12.10
CA MET A 205 4.24 22.20 -11.27
C MET A 205 5.26 21.29 -12.00
N ARG A 206 5.26 21.29 -13.33
CA ARG A 206 6.14 20.43 -14.16
C ARG A 206 7.47 21.10 -14.54
N ALA A 207 7.53 22.43 -14.52
CA ALA A 207 8.75 23.18 -14.80
C ALA A 207 9.66 23.26 -13.57
N THR A 208 10.90 23.74 -13.74
CA THR A 208 11.67 24.33 -12.63
C THR A 208 11.10 25.73 -12.39
N PRO A 209 10.20 25.92 -11.41
CA PRO A 209 9.41 27.13 -11.32
C PRO A 209 10.26 28.29 -10.81
N SER A 210 10.10 29.47 -11.41
CA SER A 210 10.56 30.72 -10.79
C SER A 210 9.78 30.98 -9.49
N GLU A 211 10.27 31.89 -8.64
CA GLU A 211 9.51 32.27 -7.44
C GLU A 211 8.12 32.81 -7.79
N GLN A 212 8.00 33.55 -8.89
CA GLN A 212 6.71 34.02 -9.40
C GLN A 212 5.78 32.86 -9.78
N ASP A 213 6.31 31.82 -10.45
CA ASP A 213 5.53 30.63 -10.80
C ASP A 213 5.07 29.87 -9.55
N ARG A 214 5.89 29.81 -8.50
CA ARG A 214 5.53 29.20 -7.21
C ARG A 214 4.38 29.94 -6.54
N GLN A 215 4.43 31.27 -6.53
CA GLN A 215 3.36 32.10 -5.98
C GLN A 215 2.08 32.02 -6.82
N GLU A 216 2.20 31.99 -8.15
CA GLU A 216 1.05 31.78 -9.05
C GLU A 216 0.40 30.40 -8.79
N ALA A 217 1.18 29.34 -8.68
CA ALA A 217 0.68 27.99 -8.39
C ALA A 217 -0.09 27.94 -7.05
N LEU A 218 0.46 28.52 -5.98
CA LEU A 218 -0.22 28.62 -4.68
C LEU A 218 -1.53 29.43 -4.78
N SER A 219 -1.51 30.54 -5.50
CA SER A 219 -2.71 31.38 -5.73
C SER A 219 -3.80 30.65 -6.52
N LEU A 220 -3.43 29.89 -7.56
CA LEU A 220 -4.38 29.07 -8.32
C LEU A 220 -4.99 27.97 -7.45
N PHE A 221 -4.20 27.33 -6.59
CA PHE A 221 -4.69 26.30 -5.67
C PHE A 221 -5.66 26.86 -4.60
N LYS A 222 -5.55 28.15 -4.26
CA LYS A 222 -6.51 28.86 -3.40
C LYS A 222 -7.86 29.17 -4.09
N ARG A 223 -8.07 28.79 -5.35
CA ARG A 223 -9.39 28.90 -6.00
C ARG A 223 -10.28 27.70 -5.66
N GLU A 224 -11.52 27.98 -5.27
CA GLU A 224 -12.49 26.93 -4.91
C GLU A 224 -12.74 25.91 -6.03
N PRO A 225 -12.90 26.28 -7.32
CA PRO A 225 -13.08 25.31 -8.40
C PRO A 225 -11.91 24.31 -8.52
N VAL A 226 -10.68 24.75 -8.28
CA VAL A 226 -9.49 23.89 -8.31
C VAL A 226 -9.53 22.89 -7.15
N ARG A 227 -9.82 23.36 -5.93
CA ARG A 227 -9.92 22.49 -4.74
C ARG A 227 -11.05 21.48 -4.85
N ASP A 228 -12.20 21.88 -5.38
CA ASP A 228 -13.34 21.00 -5.59
C ASP A 228 -13.04 19.90 -6.61
N TYR A 229 -12.36 20.26 -7.69
CA TYR A 229 -11.92 19.31 -8.69
C TYR A 229 -10.87 18.33 -8.14
N VAL A 230 -9.89 18.81 -7.38
CA VAL A 230 -8.91 17.97 -6.66
C VAL A 230 -9.61 17.02 -5.68
N TYR A 231 -10.53 17.54 -4.85
CA TYR A 231 -11.31 16.71 -3.92
C TYR A 231 -12.07 15.59 -4.64
N LYS A 232 -12.73 15.93 -5.77
CA LYS A 232 -13.46 14.95 -6.60
C LYS A 232 -12.51 13.85 -7.10
N LEU A 233 -11.40 14.23 -7.74
CA LEU A 233 -10.46 13.26 -8.30
C LEU A 233 -9.84 12.35 -7.24
N VAL A 234 -9.44 12.90 -6.08
CA VAL A 234 -8.90 12.07 -4.99
C VAL A 234 -9.95 11.10 -4.47
N LYS A 235 -11.18 11.58 -4.25
CA LYS A 235 -12.29 10.74 -3.76
C LYS A 235 -12.58 9.60 -4.73
N GLU A 236 -12.65 9.87 -6.03
CA GLU A 236 -12.93 8.86 -7.07
C GLU A 236 -11.78 7.85 -7.19
N LYS A 237 -10.52 8.30 -7.13
CA LYS A 237 -9.35 7.43 -7.32
C LYS A 237 -9.00 6.59 -6.10
N THR A 238 -9.23 7.12 -4.90
CA THR A 238 -8.69 6.51 -3.66
C THR A 238 -9.76 6.22 -2.59
N GLY A 239 -10.96 6.80 -2.72
CA GLY A 239 -11.95 6.83 -1.65
C GLY A 239 -11.58 7.73 -0.46
N SER A 240 -10.45 8.44 -0.52
CA SER A 240 -10.04 9.41 0.49
C SER A 240 -10.75 10.76 0.29
N HIS A 241 -11.00 11.45 1.39
CA HIS A 241 -11.62 12.76 1.43
C HIS A 241 -10.57 13.80 1.84
N ILE A 242 -10.02 14.54 0.88
CA ILE A 242 -9.02 15.59 1.14
C ILE A 242 -9.63 16.97 0.93
N ILE A 243 -9.98 17.61 2.04
CA ILE A 243 -10.65 18.91 2.13
C ILE A 243 -9.59 19.99 2.34
N TYR A 244 -9.31 20.74 1.28
CA TYR A 244 -8.45 21.92 1.34
C TYR A 244 -9.29 23.17 1.63
N HIS A 245 -9.03 23.87 2.73
CA HIS A 245 -9.85 25.01 3.17
C HIS A 245 -9.03 26.30 3.35
N MET A 246 -9.71 27.44 3.27
CA MET A 246 -9.13 28.76 3.57
C MET A 246 -9.14 29.03 5.09
N ASN A 247 -8.52 30.11 5.55
CA ASN A 247 -8.57 30.50 6.96
C ASN A 247 -10.02 30.70 7.45
N GLY A 248 -10.32 30.13 8.62
CA GLY A 248 -11.54 30.41 9.37
C GLY A 248 -11.48 31.70 10.18
N LEU A 249 -10.33 32.38 10.19
CA LEU A 249 -10.10 33.70 10.79
C LEU A 249 -9.51 34.64 9.72
N GLU A 250 -10.19 35.74 9.44
CA GLU A 250 -9.68 36.82 8.57
C GLU A 250 -8.61 37.65 9.29
N ASP A 251 -7.85 38.43 8.52
CA ASP A 251 -6.89 39.40 9.05
C ASP A 251 -7.62 40.40 9.98
N GLY A 252 -7.32 40.34 11.27
CA GLY A 252 -8.05 41.06 12.33
C GLY A 252 -8.93 40.19 13.23
N GLY A 253 -8.90 38.87 13.08
CA GLY A 253 -9.55 37.91 13.99
C GLY A 253 -11.06 37.74 13.75
N ARG A 254 -11.60 38.24 12.64
CA ARG A 254 -13.01 38.03 12.28
C ARG A 254 -13.23 36.59 11.84
N ILE A 255 -14.32 35.99 12.30
CA ILE A 255 -14.71 34.62 11.97
C ILE A 255 -15.13 34.55 10.50
N ASN A 256 -14.40 33.77 9.69
CA ASN A 256 -14.76 33.45 8.32
C ASN A 256 -15.65 32.19 8.28
N ALA A 257 -16.96 32.40 8.40
CA ALA A 257 -17.94 31.32 8.35
C ALA A 257 -17.95 30.54 7.01
N SER A 258 -17.42 31.12 5.92
CA SER A 258 -17.40 30.44 4.62
C SER A 258 -16.44 29.23 4.61
N ALA A 259 -15.31 29.33 5.31
CA ALA A 259 -14.34 28.24 5.40
C ALA A 259 -14.93 27.02 6.11
N VAL A 260 -15.68 27.24 7.19
CA VAL A 260 -16.33 26.15 7.93
C VAL A 260 -17.47 25.57 7.13
N ARG A 261 -18.33 26.39 6.52
CA ARG A 261 -19.39 25.89 5.61
C ARG A 261 -18.84 25.01 4.50
N TYR A 262 -17.68 25.37 3.95
CA TYR A 262 -17.01 24.56 2.94
C TYR A 262 -16.61 23.18 3.50
N ILE A 263 -15.98 23.13 4.69
CA ILE A 263 -15.60 21.88 5.35
C ILE A 263 -16.84 21.04 5.68
N THR A 264 -17.84 21.63 6.33
CA THR A 264 -19.04 20.92 6.80
C THR A 264 -19.84 20.34 5.63
N ALA A 265 -20.00 21.07 4.53
CA ALA A 265 -20.65 20.56 3.32
C ALA A 265 -19.95 19.31 2.74
N LYS A 266 -18.61 19.27 2.74
CA LYS A 266 -17.86 18.08 2.28
C LYS A 266 -17.98 16.92 3.26
N LEU A 267 -17.99 17.18 4.57
CA LEU A 267 -18.18 16.16 5.62
C LEU A 267 -19.59 15.57 5.60
N GLU A 268 -20.62 16.38 5.38
CA GLU A 268 -22.01 15.93 5.25
C GLU A 268 -22.22 15.00 4.05
N ALA A 269 -21.43 15.19 2.99
CA ALA A 269 -21.43 14.32 1.81
C ALA A 269 -20.73 12.96 2.03
N ILE A 270 -20.09 12.74 3.19
CA ILE A 270 -19.52 11.45 3.56
C ILE A 270 -20.66 10.51 4.02
N PRO A 271 -20.71 9.26 3.52
CA PRO A 271 -21.66 8.26 4.01
C PRO A 271 -21.50 8.03 5.52
N ALA A 272 -22.61 7.78 6.22
CA ALA A 272 -22.55 7.40 7.62
C ALA A 272 -21.83 6.05 7.80
N ASN A 273 -21.24 5.82 8.98
CA ASN A 273 -20.45 4.64 9.33
C ASN A 273 -19.23 4.42 8.42
N THR A 274 -18.65 5.51 7.90
CA THR A 274 -17.41 5.41 7.12
C THR A 274 -16.21 5.32 8.04
N ASP A 275 -15.41 4.29 7.87
CA ASP A 275 -14.14 4.11 8.58
C ASP A 275 -12.95 4.61 7.76
N PHE A 276 -12.14 5.48 8.36
CA PHE A 276 -10.87 5.94 7.81
C PHE A 276 -9.69 5.28 8.53
N ASP A 277 -8.61 5.05 7.78
CA ASP A 277 -7.35 4.61 8.36
C ASP A 277 -6.64 5.78 9.04
N LEU A 278 -6.75 6.97 8.45
CA LEU A 278 -6.09 8.19 8.92
C LEU A 278 -7.03 9.38 8.83
N MET A 279 -7.11 10.16 9.90
CA MET A 279 -7.60 11.52 9.89
C MET A 279 -6.45 12.49 10.10
N TYR A 280 -6.36 13.52 9.28
CA TYR A 280 -5.42 14.62 9.44
C TYR A 280 -6.18 15.94 9.55
N LEU A 281 -5.82 16.78 10.51
CA LEU A 281 -6.25 18.17 10.59
C LEU A 281 -5.04 19.05 10.85
N GLY A 282 -4.75 20.00 9.97
CA GLY A 282 -3.57 20.84 10.16
C GLY A 282 -3.44 22.00 9.20
N GLY A 283 -2.39 22.79 9.41
CA GLY A 283 -2.03 23.94 8.59
C GLY A 283 -2.57 25.25 9.15
N GLY A 284 -1.71 26.25 9.26
CA GLY A 284 -2.03 27.53 9.89
C GLY A 284 -1.58 27.60 11.35
N HIS A 285 -1.89 28.72 11.98
CA HIS A 285 -1.55 28.96 13.38
C HIS A 285 -2.57 28.27 14.29
N GLY A 286 -2.14 28.00 15.52
CA GLY A 286 -3.02 27.55 16.59
C GLY A 286 -2.71 28.32 17.87
N SER A 287 -3.66 28.27 18.79
CA SER A 287 -3.57 28.83 20.14
C SER A 287 -4.45 27.98 21.03
N PRO A 288 -4.00 27.59 22.24
CA PRO A 288 -4.78 26.71 23.11
C PRO A 288 -6.12 27.34 23.54
N HIS A 289 -6.26 28.66 23.44
CA HIS A 289 -7.47 29.39 23.83
C HIS A 289 -8.38 29.77 22.67
N VAL A 290 -7.86 29.83 21.45
CA VAL A 290 -8.61 30.36 20.29
C VAL A 290 -9.04 29.23 19.37
N GLY A 291 -8.13 28.31 19.05
CA GLY A 291 -8.38 27.22 18.12
C GLY A 291 -7.12 26.70 17.46
N SER A 292 -7.28 25.93 16.39
CA SER A 292 -6.20 25.23 15.69
C SER A 292 -6.44 25.27 14.18
N SER A 293 -5.36 25.29 13.41
CA SER A 293 -5.40 25.29 11.94
C SER A 293 -6.12 26.51 11.34
N ASN A 294 -6.01 27.67 12.01
CA ASN A 294 -6.81 28.88 11.75
C ASN A 294 -8.34 28.64 11.78
N LEU A 295 -8.80 27.67 12.57
CA LEU A 295 -10.22 27.46 12.91
C LEU A 295 -10.40 27.78 14.39
N THR A 296 -11.52 28.37 14.78
CA THR A 296 -11.82 28.62 16.20
C THR A 296 -12.22 27.33 16.91
N ARG A 297 -12.28 27.34 18.24
CA ARG A 297 -12.81 26.22 19.02
C ARG A 297 -14.20 25.79 18.55
N GLU A 298 -15.11 26.74 18.35
CA GLU A 298 -16.49 26.47 17.91
C GLU A 298 -16.51 25.79 16.54
N HIS A 299 -15.62 26.19 15.63
CA HIS A 299 -15.46 25.53 14.34
C HIS A 299 -15.01 24.06 14.48
N LEU A 300 -14.04 23.80 15.36
CA LEU A 300 -13.56 22.44 15.62
C LEU A 300 -14.66 21.57 16.25
N GLU A 301 -15.44 22.12 17.17
CA GLU A 301 -16.60 21.46 17.79
C GLU A 301 -17.69 21.17 16.75
N GLU A 302 -17.99 22.09 15.83
CA GLU A 302 -18.96 21.87 14.76
C GLU A 302 -18.50 20.76 13.80
N ILE A 303 -17.24 20.80 13.37
CA ILE A 303 -16.62 19.78 12.51
C ILE A 303 -16.70 18.40 13.18
N THR A 304 -16.26 18.29 14.44
CA THR A 304 -16.24 17.01 15.16
C THR A 304 -17.64 16.49 15.45
N LYS A 305 -18.61 17.38 15.73
CA LYS A 305 -20.02 17.02 15.87
C LYS A 305 -20.57 16.34 14.61
N ILE A 306 -20.29 16.87 13.42
CA ILE A 306 -20.76 16.27 12.16
C ILE A 306 -20.12 14.89 11.97
N ILE A 307 -18.81 14.77 12.20
CA ILE A 307 -18.09 13.48 12.09
C ILE A 307 -18.68 12.45 13.06
N HIS A 308 -18.99 12.86 14.30
CA HIS A 308 -19.62 12.01 15.30
C HIS A 308 -21.05 11.60 14.92
N GLN A 309 -21.88 12.52 14.44
CA GLN A 309 -23.25 12.23 13.98
C GLN A 309 -23.28 11.24 12.81
N LYS A 310 -22.24 11.27 11.97
CA LYS A 310 -22.04 10.31 10.89
C LYS A 310 -21.45 8.98 11.36
N ASN A 311 -21.14 8.83 12.65
CA ASN A 311 -20.44 7.68 13.22
C ASN A 311 -19.17 7.31 12.43
N ILE A 312 -18.41 8.33 12.03
CA ILE A 312 -17.12 8.13 11.36
C ILE A 312 -16.08 7.76 12.42
N LYS A 313 -15.28 6.72 12.14
CA LYS A 313 -14.18 6.28 13.01
C LYS A 313 -12.85 6.24 12.29
N CYS A 314 -11.78 6.51 13.03
CA CYS A 314 -10.43 6.63 12.50
C CYS A 314 -9.47 5.71 13.25
N SER A 315 -8.57 5.04 12.51
CA SER A 315 -7.50 4.24 13.13
C SER A 315 -6.34 5.13 13.62
N ALA A 316 -6.09 6.24 12.93
CA ALA A 316 -5.15 7.25 13.36
C ALA A 316 -5.75 8.65 13.25
N VAL A 317 -5.44 9.55 14.18
CA VAL A 317 -5.76 10.98 14.12
C VAL A 317 -4.47 11.78 14.26
N ILE A 318 -4.24 12.74 13.36
CA ILE A 318 -3.03 13.56 13.36
C ILE A 318 -3.42 15.02 13.32
N LEU A 319 -3.04 15.75 14.37
CA LEU A 319 -3.27 17.19 14.48
C LEU A 319 -1.96 17.96 14.20
N GLY A 320 -1.86 18.46 12.97
CA GLY A 320 -0.67 19.09 12.40
C GLY A 320 -0.63 20.60 12.56
N SER A 321 -0.99 21.14 13.73
CA SER A 321 -0.97 22.58 13.99
C SER A 321 -0.41 22.87 15.39
N CYS A 322 0.12 24.07 15.59
CA CYS A 322 0.62 24.49 16.90
C CYS A 322 -0.46 24.39 17.97
N PHE A 323 -0.11 23.92 19.17
CA PHE A 323 -1.02 23.78 20.33
C PHE A 323 -2.27 22.93 20.08
N SER A 324 -2.29 22.14 19.02
CA SER A 324 -3.42 21.29 18.67
C SER A 324 -3.74 20.22 19.72
N SER A 325 -2.79 19.89 20.61
CA SER A 325 -3.03 18.99 21.73
C SER A 325 -4.14 19.47 22.66
N ALA A 326 -4.38 20.78 22.78
CA ALA A 326 -5.48 21.34 23.58
C ALA A 326 -6.86 20.82 23.12
N TYR A 327 -6.98 20.43 21.85
CA TYR A 327 -8.24 20.01 21.23
C TYR A 327 -8.38 18.50 21.08
N LEU A 328 -7.43 17.71 21.58
CA LEU A 328 -7.43 16.24 21.42
C LEU A 328 -8.70 15.58 21.95
N GLY A 329 -9.29 16.12 23.02
CA GLY A 329 -10.54 15.61 23.59
C GLY A 329 -11.71 15.61 22.62
N LEU A 330 -11.74 16.53 21.64
CA LEU A 330 -12.77 16.55 20.59
C LEU A 330 -12.64 15.38 19.61
N TYR A 331 -11.42 14.89 19.39
CA TYR A 331 -11.12 13.86 18.40
C TYR A 331 -10.95 12.46 18.99
N GLN A 332 -10.68 12.35 20.30
CA GLN A 332 -10.56 11.05 20.97
C GLN A 332 -11.78 10.14 20.73
N PRO A 333 -13.04 10.61 20.76
CA PRO A 333 -14.21 9.75 20.50
C PRO A 333 -14.27 9.21 19.06
N LEU A 334 -13.49 9.77 18.15
CA LEU A 334 -13.39 9.32 16.75
C LEU A 334 -12.40 8.16 16.59
N LEU A 335 -11.51 7.94 17.55
CA LEU A 335 -10.54 6.84 17.52
C LEU A 335 -11.24 5.50 17.69
N LYS A 336 -10.74 4.51 16.94
CA LYS A 336 -11.06 3.10 17.18
C LYS A 336 -10.42 2.60 18.48
N PRO A 337 -10.84 1.43 19.04
CA PRO A 337 -10.28 0.90 20.29
C PRO A 337 -8.74 0.82 20.33
N HIS A 338 -8.11 0.50 19.19
CA HIS A 338 -6.65 0.47 19.02
C HIS A 338 -6.10 1.67 18.25
N GLY A 339 -6.88 2.75 18.18
CA GLY A 339 -6.51 3.93 17.45
C GLY A 339 -5.40 4.70 18.14
N VAL A 340 -4.61 5.42 17.34
CA VAL A 340 -3.51 6.26 17.82
C VAL A 340 -3.75 7.72 17.43
N THR A 341 -3.31 8.65 18.25
CA THR A 341 -3.30 10.08 17.92
C THR A 341 -1.93 10.69 18.08
N LEU A 342 -1.59 11.61 17.18
CA LEU A 342 -0.39 12.44 17.26
C LEU A 342 -0.79 13.90 17.14
N SER A 343 -0.27 14.75 18.02
CA SER A 343 -0.50 16.19 17.95
C SER A 343 0.71 16.98 18.44
N ASN A 344 0.66 18.30 18.31
CA ASN A 344 1.67 19.19 18.85
C ASN A 344 1.11 19.99 20.03
N SER A 345 1.75 19.87 21.19
CA SER A 345 1.43 20.61 22.41
C SER A 345 1.92 22.06 22.39
N LEU A 346 2.88 22.38 21.53
CA LEU A 346 3.45 23.71 21.36
C LEU A 346 3.58 24.04 19.87
N GLU A 347 4.56 24.87 19.52
CA GLU A 347 4.92 25.15 18.13
C GLU A 347 5.42 23.90 17.41
N CYS A 348 5.00 23.72 16.15
CA CYS A 348 5.36 22.57 15.33
C CYS A 348 6.66 22.79 14.53
N GLY A 349 7.27 23.98 14.58
CA GLY A 349 8.54 24.27 13.90
C GLY A 349 8.52 24.00 12.39
N GLY A 350 7.35 24.10 11.75
CA GLY A 350 7.15 23.75 10.34
C GLY A 350 6.91 22.26 10.06
N TYR A 351 7.24 21.35 10.99
CA TYR A 351 6.98 19.92 10.86
C TYR A 351 5.55 19.58 11.31
N ASN A 352 4.61 19.59 10.38
CA ASN A 352 3.18 19.39 10.67
C ASN A 352 2.63 18.01 10.28
N GLY A 353 3.46 17.08 9.80
CA GLY A 353 3.04 15.72 9.42
C GLY A 353 2.26 15.61 8.11
N PHE A 354 1.98 16.71 7.39
CA PHE A 354 1.16 16.67 6.17
C PHE A 354 1.83 15.86 5.04
N LYS A 355 3.11 16.10 4.79
CA LYS A 355 3.88 15.38 3.76
C LYS A 355 3.89 13.87 4.02
N GLN A 356 4.07 13.49 5.29
CA GLN A 356 4.02 12.10 5.75
C GLN A 356 2.63 11.48 5.54
N ALA A 357 1.56 12.20 5.91
CA ALA A 357 0.19 11.77 5.66
C ALA A 357 -0.07 11.56 4.16
N MET A 358 0.39 12.47 3.29
CA MET A 358 0.21 12.35 1.84
C MET A 358 1.00 11.18 1.24
N ARG A 359 2.29 11.04 1.59
CA ARG A 359 3.12 9.90 1.16
C ARG A 359 2.49 8.57 1.58
N TRP A 360 1.98 8.52 2.81
CA TRP A 360 1.28 7.36 3.32
C TRP A 360 -0.03 7.12 2.56
N VAL A 361 -0.91 8.09 2.37
CA VAL A 361 -2.17 7.90 1.61
C VAL A 361 -1.91 7.39 0.19
N LYS A 362 -0.84 7.84 -0.45
CA LYS A 362 -0.44 7.41 -1.79
C LYS A 362 0.23 6.03 -1.85
N GLY A 363 0.50 5.40 -0.71
CA GLY A 363 1.22 4.12 -0.66
C GLY A 363 2.72 4.22 -0.94
N GLN A 364 3.30 5.43 -0.89
CA GLN A 364 4.73 5.64 -1.12
C GLN A 364 5.60 5.16 0.05
N GLN A 365 5.01 4.97 1.22
CA GLN A 365 5.66 4.46 2.43
C GLN A 365 4.66 3.70 3.30
N ASN A 366 5.10 2.70 4.08
CA ASN A 366 4.21 1.91 4.95
C ASN A 366 4.10 2.47 6.38
N GLU A 367 5.19 3.05 6.86
CA GLU A 367 5.28 3.81 8.11
C GLU A 367 4.81 5.25 7.91
N PHE A 368 4.50 5.93 9.02
CA PHE A 368 4.12 7.34 8.95
C PHE A 368 5.36 8.25 8.83
N TYR A 369 6.37 8.05 9.68
CA TYR A 369 7.67 8.71 9.56
C TYR A 369 8.69 7.74 8.94
N SER A 370 9.29 8.10 7.82
CA SER A 370 10.45 7.33 7.34
C SER A 370 11.66 7.52 8.24
N ASN A 371 12.67 6.67 8.10
CA ASN A 371 13.97 6.89 8.75
C ASN A 371 14.58 8.25 8.38
N GLU A 372 14.36 8.72 7.15
CA GLU A 372 14.76 10.05 6.69
C GLU A 372 13.95 11.16 7.39
N ASP A 373 12.65 10.99 7.58
CA ASP A 373 11.81 11.96 8.32
C ASP A 373 12.19 12.05 9.81
N ILE A 374 12.71 10.96 10.38
CA ILE A 374 13.22 10.92 11.75
C ILE A 374 14.57 11.64 11.81
N ARG A 375 15.51 11.28 10.92
CA ARG A 375 16.83 11.92 10.79
C ARG A 375 16.70 13.43 10.58
N GLY A 376 15.92 13.85 9.59
CA GLY A 376 15.75 15.26 9.22
C GLY A 376 15.01 16.11 10.25
N SER A 377 14.48 15.52 11.33
CA SER A 377 13.90 16.29 12.43
C SER A 377 14.86 16.62 13.55
N ILE A 378 16.09 16.11 13.48
CA ILE A 378 17.15 16.44 14.42
C ILE A 378 17.71 17.78 13.98
N LEU A 379 17.39 18.82 14.75
CA LEU A 379 18.00 20.12 14.60
C LEU A 379 19.25 20.17 15.49
N VAL A 380 20.43 19.98 14.90
CA VAL A 380 21.69 20.17 15.59
C VAL A 380 21.94 21.67 15.73
N SER A 381 21.86 22.20 16.95
CA SER A 381 22.08 23.64 17.16
C SER A 381 23.57 23.98 17.01
N PRO A 382 23.92 25.22 16.62
CA PRO A 382 25.31 25.67 16.61
C PRO A 382 26.00 25.44 17.96
N GLU A 383 25.31 25.69 19.07
CA GLU A 383 25.83 25.48 20.43
C GLU A 383 26.06 24.01 20.74
N GLU A 384 25.18 23.11 20.30
CA GLU A 384 25.36 21.67 20.48
C GLU A 384 26.58 21.18 19.70
N ARG A 385 26.72 21.62 18.44
CA ARG A 385 27.88 21.30 17.60
C ARG A 385 29.18 21.86 18.20
N ASP A 386 29.17 23.12 18.63
CA ASP A 386 30.36 23.78 19.18
C ASP A 386 30.74 23.17 20.54
N ALA A 387 29.76 22.80 21.37
CA ALA A 387 30.00 22.05 22.60
C ALA A 387 30.59 20.67 22.30
N PHE A 388 30.05 19.96 21.32
CA PHE A 388 30.55 18.65 20.89
C PHE A 388 31.99 18.73 20.38
N LYS A 389 32.29 19.72 19.52
CA LYS A 389 33.64 20.01 19.04
C LYS A 389 34.58 20.33 20.22
N HIS A 390 34.18 21.26 21.08
CA HIS A 390 35.00 21.67 22.23
C HIS A 390 35.32 20.50 23.15
N ARG A 391 34.34 19.64 23.41
CA ARG A 391 34.49 18.43 24.23
C ARG A 391 35.41 17.38 23.61
N ILE A 392 35.42 17.25 22.27
CA ILE A 392 36.39 16.40 21.58
C ILE A 392 37.81 16.96 21.67
N GLU A 393 37.95 18.29 21.67
CA GLU A 393 39.25 18.98 21.77
C GLU A 393 39.73 19.16 23.23
N GLU A 394 38.85 18.95 24.22
CA GLU A 394 39.12 19.08 25.66
C GLU A 394 40.02 17.93 26.15
N GLY A 395 41.33 18.13 26.01
CA GLY A 395 42.35 17.12 26.34
C GLY A 395 43.63 17.27 25.52
N LEU A 396 43.59 18.10 24.47
CA LEU A 396 44.71 18.32 23.56
C LEU A 396 45.34 19.70 23.83
N SER A 397 46.64 19.70 24.15
CA SER A 397 47.39 20.92 24.49
C SER A 397 48.07 21.60 23.30
N GLU A 398 48.21 20.90 22.17
CA GLU A 398 48.95 21.39 21.00
C GLU A 398 48.01 21.82 19.85
N PRO A 399 48.24 22.97 19.21
CA PRO A 399 47.41 23.47 18.09
C PRO A 399 47.34 22.54 16.86
N GLU A 400 48.37 21.73 16.64
CA GLU A 400 48.45 20.72 15.56
C GLU A 400 47.48 19.55 15.80
N HIS A 401 46.93 19.43 17.01
CA HIS A 401 45.93 18.44 17.39
C HIS A 401 44.54 19.05 17.49
N THR A 402 44.18 19.99 16.60
CA THR A 402 42.80 20.46 16.48
C THR A 402 42.06 19.69 15.38
N LEU A 403 40.74 19.52 15.53
CA LEU A 403 39.92 18.88 14.49
C LEU A 403 40.04 19.64 13.16
N LEU A 404 40.10 20.97 13.24
CA LEU A 404 40.23 21.81 12.06
C LEU A 404 41.55 21.52 11.33
N HIS A 405 42.68 21.40 12.04
CA HIS A 405 43.96 21.09 11.43
C HIS A 405 43.97 19.72 10.72
N ALA A 406 43.33 18.71 11.33
CA ALA A 406 43.17 17.40 10.71
C ALA A 406 42.39 17.48 9.38
N TYR A 407 41.31 18.27 9.34
CA TYR A 407 40.51 18.49 8.13
C TYR A 407 41.24 19.36 7.10
N THR A 408 42.01 20.37 7.50
CA THR A 408 42.88 21.15 6.61
C THR A 408 43.89 20.23 5.89
N THR A 409 44.48 19.27 6.61
CA THR A 409 45.39 18.27 6.03
C THR A 409 44.71 17.40 4.98
N VAL A 410 43.45 17.00 5.23
CA VAL A 410 42.64 16.24 4.27
C VAL A 410 42.38 17.05 2.99
N VAL A 411 41.94 18.30 3.13
CA VAL A 411 41.64 19.17 1.99
C VAL A 411 42.88 19.43 1.14
N HIS A 412 44.03 19.70 1.76
CA HIS A 412 45.30 19.84 1.04
C HIS A 412 45.66 18.58 0.25
N ARG A 413 45.46 17.40 0.84
CA ARG A 413 45.77 16.11 0.22
C ARG A 413 44.87 15.82 -0.98
N GLU A 414 43.58 16.18 -0.89
CA GLU A 414 42.58 15.76 -1.87
C GLU A 414 42.36 16.77 -2.99
N ILE A 415 42.48 18.08 -2.71
CA ILE A 415 42.14 19.15 -3.67
C ILE A 415 43.40 19.82 -4.25
N GLY A 416 44.57 19.66 -3.62
CA GLY A 416 45.85 20.18 -4.11
C GLY A 416 46.12 21.65 -3.72
N ALA A 417 46.84 22.38 -4.57
CA ALA A 417 47.35 23.73 -4.25
C ALA A 417 46.27 24.82 -4.38
N LEU A 418 45.42 24.94 -3.37
CA LEU A 418 44.54 26.09 -3.17
C LEU A 418 45.20 27.14 -2.26
N PRO A 419 44.78 28.42 -2.34
CA PRO A 419 45.13 29.41 -1.32
C PRO A 419 44.71 28.93 0.07
N GLU A 420 45.54 29.19 1.09
CA GLU A 420 45.33 28.72 2.47
C GLU A 420 43.96 29.11 3.04
N ALA A 421 43.46 30.30 2.68
CA ALA A 421 42.14 30.76 3.11
C ALA A 421 41.00 29.87 2.56
N GLU A 422 41.08 29.44 1.30
CA GLU A 422 40.08 28.56 0.67
C GLU A 422 40.15 27.14 1.24
N VAL A 423 41.36 26.62 1.49
CA VAL A 423 41.54 25.33 2.16
C VAL A 423 40.89 25.33 3.53
N LYS A 424 41.11 26.40 4.30
CA LYS A 424 40.52 26.54 5.63
C LYS A 424 39.00 26.61 5.58
N GLU A 425 38.42 27.39 4.66
CA GLU A 425 36.96 27.49 4.47
C GLU A 425 36.34 26.13 4.13
N LEU A 426 36.92 25.40 3.17
CA LEU A 426 36.46 24.06 2.79
C LEU A 426 36.62 23.05 3.94
N ALA A 427 37.71 23.14 4.71
CA ALA A 427 37.93 22.28 5.87
C ALA A 427 36.91 22.56 6.99
N GLU A 428 36.57 23.83 7.23
CA GLU A 428 35.52 24.22 8.19
C GLU A 428 34.15 23.70 7.74
N GLU A 429 33.79 23.84 6.46
CA GLU A 429 32.54 23.31 5.91
C GLU A 429 32.46 21.78 6.01
N LEU A 430 33.52 21.07 5.62
CA LEU A 430 33.57 19.61 5.67
C LEU A 430 33.50 19.09 7.12
N LEU A 431 34.24 19.71 8.04
CA LEU A 431 34.18 19.39 9.47
C LEU A 431 32.77 19.64 10.03
N HIS A 432 32.17 20.77 9.66
CA HIS A 432 30.84 21.16 10.09
C HIS A 432 29.78 20.12 9.67
N ASN A 433 29.79 19.73 8.39
CA ASN A 433 28.85 18.75 7.86
C ASN A 433 29.04 17.38 8.52
N ASN A 434 30.28 16.90 8.65
CA ASN A 434 30.55 15.61 9.31
C ASN A 434 30.15 15.61 10.79
N LEU A 435 30.32 16.73 11.51
CA LEU A 435 29.88 16.84 12.90
C LEU A 435 28.34 16.82 13.00
N ILE A 436 27.64 17.56 12.15
CA ILE A 436 26.17 17.57 12.12
C ILE A 436 25.65 16.15 11.83
N ASP A 437 26.22 15.49 10.83
CA ASP A 437 25.79 14.16 10.42
C ASP A 437 26.07 13.12 11.51
N LEU A 438 27.25 13.14 12.13
CA LEU A 438 27.56 12.25 13.25
C LEU A 438 26.61 12.49 14.42
N ILE A 439 26.42 13.74 14.84
CA ILE A 439 25.51 14.07 15.96
C ILE A 439 24.12 13.54 15.64
N THR A 440 23.63 13.79 14.42
CA THR A 440 22.34 13.29 13.93
C THR A 440 22.26 11.77 14.03
N ASP A 441 23.27 11.04 13.58
CA ASP A 441 23.29 9.60 13.68
C ASP A 441 23.31 9.09 15.12
N LEU A 442 24.08 9.73 16.01
CA LEU A 442 24.12 9.38 17.42
C LEU A 442 22.78 9.62 18.13
N HIS A 443 22.01 10.62 17.69
CA HIS A 443 20.64 10.84 18.16
C HIS A 443 19.66 9.76 17.69
N VAL A 444 19.85 9.21 16.47
CA VAL A 444 19.01 8.16 15.89
C VAL A 444 19.28 6.80 16.50
N LEU A 445 20.50 6.52 16.98
CA LEU A 445 20.80 5.23 17.60
C LEU A 445 19.88 4.90 18.79
N GLU A 446 19.48 3.63 18.87
CA GLU A 446 18.68 3.12 19.98
C GLU A 446 19.47 3.19 21.30
N LYS A 447 18.83 3.72 22.36
CA LYS A 447 19.44 3.89 23.67
C LYS A 447 19.45 2.56 24.45
N PRO A 448 20.46 2.30 25.29
CA PRO A 448 21.60 3.17 25.59
C PRO A 448 22.61 3.23 24.44
N LEU A 449 23.27 4.39 24.30
CA LEU A 449 24.44 4.53 23.43
C LEU A 449 25.60 3.76 24.07
N THR A 450 26.11 2.75 23.38
CA THR A 450 27.31 2.02 23.80
C THR A 450 28.51 2.50 23.00
N GLN A 451 29.72 2.22 23.50
CA GLN A 451 30.95 2.52 22.78
C GLN A 451 30.96 1.87 21.39
N GLU A 452 30.50 0.63 21.27
CA GLU A 452 30.46 -0.11 20.01
C GLU A 452 29.56 0.60 18.97
N LYS A 453 28.37 1.05 19.37
CA LYS A 453 27.46 1.77 18.47
C LYS A 453 28.02 3.12 18.02
N ILE A 454 28.75 3.81 18.90
CA ILE A 454 29.43 5.07 18.56
C ILE A 454 30.56 4.80 17.58
N GLN A 455 31.37 3.77 17.83
CA GLN A 455 32.45 3.36 16.92
C GLN A 455 31.90 2.97 15.55
N GLU A 456 30.83 2.18 15.49
CA GLU A 456 30.14 1.81 14.26
C GLU A 456 29.68 3.06 13.49
N SER A 457 29.09 4.04 14.18
CA SER A 457 28.68 5.30 13.54
C SER A 457 29.87 6.13 13.07
N LEU A 458 30.97 6.17 13.82
CA LEU A 458 32.18 6.88 13.44
C LEU A 458 32.81 6.33 12.16
N THR A 459 32.68 5.02 11.87
CA THR A 459 33.27 4.45 10.64
C THR A 459 32.77 5.11 9.35
N ARG A 460 31.60 5.75 9.37
CA ARG A 460 31.03 6.52 8.25
C ARG A 460 31.69 7.88 8.05
N TYR A 461 32.47 8.35 9.01
CA TYR A 461 33.18 9.64 9.01
C TYR A 461 34.69 9.39 9.19
N PRO A 462 35.38 8.85 8.16
CA PRO A 462 36.73 8.32 8.29
C PRO A 462 37.72 9.32 8.92
N HIS A 463 37.65 10.60 8.54
CA HIS A 463 38.53 11.63 9.10
C HIS A 463 38.28 11.90 10.59
N LEU A 464 37.02 11.91 11.01
CA LEU A 464 36.65 12.09 12.42
C LEU A 464 36.97 10.83 13.23
N HIS A 465 36.78 9.65 12.64
CA HIS A 465 37.14 8.36 13.23
C HIS A 465 38.64 8.23 13.46
N ASP A 466 39.46 8.51 12.45
CA ASP A 466 40.92 8.46 12.56
C ASP A 466 41.43 9.41 13.65
N TYR A 467 40.84 10.61 13.72
CA TYR A 467 41.16 11.59 14.75
C TYR A 467 40.80 11.11 16.16
N ILE A 468 39.56 10.64 16.36
CA ILE A 468 39.12 10.10 17.67
C ILE A 468 39.96 8.87 18.05
N LYS A 469 40.29 8.02 17.08
CA LYS A 469 41.14 6.85 17.31
C LYS A 469 42.55 7.24 17.75
N ALA A 470 43.12 8.30 17.21
CA ALA A 470 44.40 8.83 17.66
C ALA A 470 44.34 9.28 19.13
N ILE A 471 43.28 10.00 19.53
CA ILE A 471 43.05 10.39 20.93
C ILE A 471 42.93 9.17 21.85
N VAL A 472 42.12 8.18 21.46
CA VAL A 472 41.91 6.95 22.23
C VAL A 472 43.20 6.15 22.39
N HIS A 473 44.05 6.10 21.36
CA HIS A 473 45.37 5.45 21.43
C HIS A 473 46.33 6.10 22.44
N HIS A 474 46.12 7.37 22.79
CA HIS A 474 46.85 8.04 23.87
C HIS A 474 46.34 7.67 25.28
N GLY A 475 45.40 6.71 25.38
CA GLY A 475 44.92 6.13 26.63
C GLY A 475 43.66 6.78 27.18
N ASP A 476 43.06 7.73 26.46
CA ASP A 476 41.87 8.45 26.91
C ASP A 476 40.57 7.85 26.33
N ASN A 477 40.06 6.81 27.00
CA ASN A 477 38.75 6.25 26.68
C ASN A 477 37.58 7.16 27.14
N SER A 478 37.85 8.26 27.87
CA SER A 478 36.80 9.13 28.37
C SER A 478 36.05 9.86 27.24
N ILE A 479 36.63 9.93 26.04
CA ILE A 479 36.00 10.53 24.87
C ILE A 479 34.65 9.87 24.53
N PHE A 480 34.51 8.55 24.67
CA PHE A 480 33.23 7.89 24.39
C PHE A 480 32.17 8.23 25.44
N GLU A 481 32.54 8.30 26.72
CA GLU A 481 31.65 8.78 27.79
C GLU A 481 31.24 10.25 27.56
N ILE A 482 32.20 11.08 27.13
CA ILE A 482 31.95 12.48 26.75
C ILE A 482 30.93 12.55 25.61
N LEU A 483 31.11 11.78 24.54
CA LEU A 483 30.17 11.72 23.41
C LEU A 483 28.78 11.25 23.86
N ILE A 484 28.70 10.23 24.71
CA ILE A 484 27.44 9.76 25.31
C ILE A 484 26.74 10.88 26.09
N HIS A 485 27.51 11.66 26.86
CA HIS A 485 27.00 12.76 27.68
C HIS A 485 26.65 14.03 26.89
N CYS A 486 27.27 14.25 25.73
CA CYS A 486 26.98 15.40 24.87
C CYS A 486 25.61 15.27 24.17
N ILE A 487 25.20 14.05 23.85
CA ILE A 487 23.92 13.77 23.17
C ILE A 487 22.77 13.82 24.18
N LYS A 488 22.25 15.03 24.42
CA LYS A 488 21.06 15.23 25.25
C LYS A 488 19.79 14.94 24.44
N PRO A 489 18.72 14.39 25.05
CA PRO A 489 17.45 14.23 24.36
C PRO A 489 16.98 15.57 23.79
N ILE A 490 16.71 15.62 22.47
CA ILE A 490 16.03 16.78 21.89
C ILE A 490 14.61 16.80 22.44
N PRO A 491 14.22 17.85 23.17
CA PRO A 491 12.87 17.96 23.68
C PRO A 491 11.86 17.95 22.55
N THR A 492 10.68 17.44 22.84
CA THR A 492 9.62 17.34 21.84
C THR A 492 8.33 17.91 22.36
N SER A 493 7.64 18.66 21.51
CA SER A 493 6.31 19.18 21.76
C SER A 493 5.25 18.20 21.30
N LEU A 494 5.63 17.04 20.79
CA LEU A 494 4.66 16.04 20.37
C LEU A 494 3.85 15.55 21.57
N ALA A 495 2.63 15.14 21.31
CA ALA A 495 1.79 14.40 22.22
C ALA A 495 1.30 13.15 21.52
N LEU A 496 1.41 12.01 22.21
CA LEU A 496 1.06 10.70 21.68
C LEU A 496 -0.08 10.13 22.52
N GLY A 497 -1.20 9.83 21.89
CA GLY A 497 -2.36 9.26 22.57
C GLY A 497 -2.85 7.97 21.94
N THR A 498 -3.60 7.20 22.72
CA THR A 498 -4.42 6.09 22.26
C THR A 498 -5.89 6.49 22.41
N SER A 499 -6.80 5.52 22.26
CA SER A 499 -8.21 5.70 22.59
C SER A 499 -8.48 5.98 24.07
N THR A 500 -7.53 5.73 24.98
CA THR A 500 -7.78 5.83 26.44
C THR A 500 -6.69 6.56 27.21
N THR A 501 -5.48 6.65 26.65
CA THR A 501 -4.32 7.23 27.31
C THR A 501 -3.76 8.39 26.49
N LEU A 502 -3.21 9.41 27.15
CA LEU A 502 -2.44 10.46 26.51
C LEU A 502 -1.08 10.61 27.19
N THR A 503 -0.02 10.71 26.41
CA THR A 503 1.32 11.06 26.88
C THR A 503 1.72 12.42 26.31
N LEU A 504 1.90 13.38 27.21
CA LEU A 504 2.44 14.70 26.94
C LEU A 504 3.93 14.69 27.28
N PHE A 505 4.76 15.17 26.37
CA PHE A 505 6.21 15.23 26.58
C PHE A 505 6.56 16.65 27.02
N LYS A 506 7.11 16.80 28.23
CA LYS A 506 7.27 18.11 28.87
C LYS A 506 8.52 18.81 28.36
N PHE A 507 8.33 20.02 27.84
CA PHE A 507 9.40 20.84 27.27
C PHE A 507 10.19 21.66 28.31
N SER A 508 9.75 21.72 29.57
CA SER A 508 10.17 22.77 30.51
C SER A 508 11.52 22.57 31.19
N GLU A 509 12.16 21.39 31.07
CA GLU A 509 13.49 21.14 31.64
C GLU A 509 14.64 21.52 30.70
N VAL A 510 14.31 22.08 29.54
CA VAL A 510 15.30 22.39 28.51
C VAL A 510 15.82 23.79 28.78
N ASN A 511 17.06 23.87 29.23
CA ASN A 511 17.82 25.11 29.47
C ASN A 511 18.07 25.97 28.20
N THR A 512 17.38 25.71 27.09
CA THR A 512 17.60 26.38 25.80
C THR A 512 16.49 27.36 25.42
N VAL A 513 15.41 27.47 26.19
CA VAL A 513 14.37 28.47 25.93
C VAL A 513 14.87 29.83 26.45
N PRO A 514 14.91 30.89 25.60
CA PRO A 514 15.25 32.23 26.06
C PRO A 514 14.43 32.62 27.28
N SER A 515 15.06 33.22 28.29
CA SER A 515 14.41 33.54 29.57
C SER A 515 13.12 34.36 29.40
N SER A 516 13.03 35.18 28.35
CA SER A 516 11.84 35.98 28.03
C SER A 516 10.67 35.20 27.43
N SER A 517 10.89 34.03 26.81
CA SER A 517 9.82 33.21 26.24
C SER A 517 9.41 32.05 27.15
N ALA A 518 10.26 31.66 28.11
CA ALA A 518 10.02 30.54 29.02
C ALA A 518 8.69 30.64 29.79
N ASP A 519 8.25 31.85 30.16
CA ASP A 519 6.98 32.06 30.87
C ASP A 519 5.77 31.89 29.95
N ASP A 520 5.83 32.38 28.71
CA ASP A 520 4.78 32.16 27.70
C ASP A 520 4.64 30.69 27.36
N TYR A 521 5.77 29.97 27.24
CA TYR A 521 5.77 28.53 27.03
C TYR A 521 5.12 27.77 28.18
N LYS A 522 5.51 28.06 29.43
CA LYS A 522 4.91 27.42 30.61
C LYS A 522 3.41 27.73 30.70
N ARG A 523 3.00 28.95 30.37
CA ARG A 523 1.59 29.38 30.34
C ARG A 523 0.79 28.59 29.30
N ASN A 524 1.30 28.52 28.06
CA ASN A 524 0.62 27.82 26.97
C ASN A 524 0.56 26.30 27.20
N TYR A 525 1.65 25.69 27.70
CA TYR A 525 1.66 24.27 28.03
C TYR A 525 0.66 23.94 29.14
N ARG A 526 0.58 24.78 30.20
CA ARG A 526 -0.46 24.63 31.24
C ARG A 526 -1.86 24.75 30.67
N ALA A 527 -2.09 25.69 29.76
CA ALA A 527 -3.38 25.81 29.09
C ALA A 527 -3.75 24.54 28.31
N VAL A 528 -2.80 23.96 27.56
CA VAL A 528 -2.99 22.67 26.86
C VAL A 528 -3.34 21.57 27.85
N LEU A 529 -2.59 21.43 28.94
CA LEU A 529 -2.84 20.40 29.95
C LEU A 529 -4.25 20.54 30.55
N THR A 530 -4.62 21.77 30.93
CA THR A 530 -5.96 22.08 31.46
C THR A 530 -7.07 21.74 30.47
N GLU A 531 -6.94 22.10 29.19
CA GLU A 531 -7.96 21.76 28.19
C GLU A 531 -8.09 20.24 27.97
N VAL A 532 -6.98 19.51 27.98
CA VAL A 532 -6.99 18.04 27.91
C VAL A 532 -7.68 17.43 29.13
N GLU A 533 -7.33 17.87 30.34
CA GLU A 533 -7.93 17.39 31.59
C GLU A 533 -9.44 17.67 31.63
N LEU A 534 -9.85 18.89 31.27
CA LEU A 534 -11.25 19.31 31.22
C LEU A 534 -12.07 18.53 30.18
N SER A 535 -11.43 18.01 29.12
CA SER A 535 -12.13 17.23 28.11
C SER A 535 -12.70 15.91 28.63
N GLY A 536 -12.09 15.33 29.69
CA GLY A 536 -12.46 14.02 30.22
C GLY A 536 -12.33 12.85 29.24
N GLY A 537 -11.72 13.07 28.06
CA GLY A 537 -11.64 12.06 26.99
C GLY A 537 -10.59 10.98 27.23
N PHE A 538 -9.66 11.20 28.17
CA PHE A 538 -8.57 10.27 28.48
C PHE A 538 -8.69 9.79 29.92
N SER A 539 -8.63 8.47 30.11
CA SER A 539 -8.63 7.83 31.43
C SER A 539 -7.30 8.00 32.16
N GLU A 540 -6.22 8.23 31.41
CA GLU A 540 -4.87 8.41 31.94
C GLU A 540 -4.13 9.46 31.10
N ILE A 541 -3.62 10.49 31.77
CA ILE A 541 -2.76 11.52 31.18
C ILE A 541 -1.39 11.41 31.86
N ARG A 542 -0.36 11.13 31.08
CA ARG A 542 1.03 11.00 31.55
C ARG A 542 1.84 12.19 31.06
N GLU A 543 2.65 12.76 31.94
CA GLU A 543 3.69 13.71 31.56
C GLU A 543 5.05 13.02 31.63
N VAL A 544 5.79 13.00 30.52
CA VAL A 544 7.16 12.44 30.47
C VAL A 544 8.15 13.59 30.54
N LEU A 545 9.00 13.57 31.57
CA LEU A 545 9.92 14.66 31.92
C LEU A 545 11.33 14.46 31.34
N SER A 546 11.78 13.21 31.21
CA SER A 546 13.14 12.87 30.81
C SER A 546 13.19 11.54 30.05
N GLY A 547 14.30 11.31 29.34
CA GLY A 547 14.57 10.04 28.65
C GLY A 547 13.81 9.80 27.34
N PHE A 548 12.89 10.69 26.95
CA PHE A 548 12.18 10.63 25.67
C PHE A 548 12.48 11.86 24.81
N ASN A 549 12.95 11.64 23.59
CA ASN A 549 13.18 12.66 22.57
C ASN A 549 12.17 12.54 21.42
N GLN A 550 12.18 13.52 20.51
CA GLN A 550 11.31 13.52 19.33
C GLN A 550 11.43 12.24 18.49
N ILE A 551 12.63 11.66 18.38
CA ILE A 551 12.90 10.43 17.64
C ILE A 551 12.16 9.25 18.26
N SER A 552 12.26 9.09 19.57
CA SER A 552 11.62 8.02 20.33
C SER A 552 10.10 8.12 20.19
N VAL A 553 9.53 9.33 20.26
CA VAL A 553 8.08 9.54 20.04
C VAL A 553 7.66 9.19 18.63
N LYS A 554 8.43 9.58 17.60
CA LYS A 554 8.12 9.22 16.20
C LYS A 554 8.19 7.72 15.94
N ARG A 555 9.19 7.03 16.50
CA ARG A 555 9.31 5.56 16.42
C ARG A 555 8.13 4.87 17.09
N GLN A 556 7.84 5.25 18.34
CA GLN A 556 6.70 4.71 19.07
C GLN A 556 5.38 5.00 18.34
N PHE A 557 5.23 6.20 17.76
CA PHE A 557 4.08 6.51 16.93
C PHE A 557 4.00 5.60 15.70
N ASN A 558 5.09 5.37 14.96
CA ASN A 558 5.11 4.45 13.82
C ASN A 558 4.66 3.04 14.20
N GLU A 559 5.13 2.51 15.33
CA GLU A 559 4.74 1.18 15.81
C GLU A 559 3.23 1.11 16.09
N LEU A 560 2.71 2.08 16.86
CA LEU A 560 1.28 2.15 17.20
C LEU A 560 0.43 2.39 15.95
N PHE A 561 0.89 3.26 15.05
CA PHE A 561 0.23 3.58 13.80
C PHE A 561 0.16 2.37 12.87
N ALA A 562 1.25 1.60 12.76
CA ALA A 562 1.27 0.37 11.99
C ALA A 562 0.27 -0.66 12.55
N ARG A 563 0.24 -0.84 13.89
CA ARG A 563 -0.74 -1.73 14.55
C ARG A 563 -2.18 -1.27 14.28
N ALA A 564 -2.47 0.03 14.46
CA ALA A 564 -3.80 0.59 14.29
C ALA A 564 -4.31 0.45 12.85
N THR A 565 -3.47 0.74 11.86
CA THR A 565 -3.86 0.72 10.44
C THR A 565 -3.87 -0.68 9.83
N ALA A 566 -3.04 -1.61 10.31
CA ALA A 566 -3.01 -2.99 9.81
C ALA A 566 -4.31 -3.74 10.07
N GLN A 567 -4.97 -3.50 11.21
CA GLN A 567 -6.24 -4.15 11.54
C GLN A 567 -7.33 -3.82 10.50
N LEU A 568 -7.49 -2.54 10.16
CA LEU A 568 -8.50 -2.11 9.18
C LEU A 568 -8.18 -2.60 7.77
N ALA A 569 -6.89 -2.60 7.40
CA ALA A 569 -6.44 -3.16 6.13
C ALA A 569 -6.76 -4.67 6.03
N ASN A 570 -6.59 -5.44 7.11
CA ASN A 570 -6.94 -6.85 7.13
C ASN A 570 -8.45 -7.08 7.02
N THR A 571 -9.27 -6.31 7.73
CA THR A 571 -10.74 -6.39 7.60
C THR A 571 -11.18 -6.14 6.16
N ARG A 572 -10.68 -5.08 5.51
CA ARG A 572 -11.03 -4.77 4.11
C ARG A 572 -10.55 -5.83 3.12
N ARG A 573 -9.38 -6.43 3.36
CA ARG A 573 -8.90 -7.55 2.54
C ARG A 573 -9.84 -8.74 2.65
N GLU A 574 -10.34 -9.02 3.85
CA GLU A 574 -11.31 -10.10 4.03
C GLU A 574 -12.66 -9.78 3.37
N GLU A 575 -13.17 -8.55 3.51
CA GLU A 575 -14.39 -8.10 2.82
C GLU A 575 -14.27 -8.23 1.30
N LEU A 576 -13.16 -7.75 0.71
CA LEU A 576 -12.88 -7.89 -0.72
C LEU A 576 -12.77 -9.36 -1.13
N ARG A 577 -12.14 -10.21 -0.30
CA ARG A 577 -12.05 -11.64 -0.55
C ARG A 577 -13.42 -12.30 -0.55
N GLN A 578 -14.29 -11.95 0.40
CA GLN A 578 -15.67 -12.44 0.45
C GLN A 578 -16.50 -11.96 -0.73
N GLU A 579 -16.34 -10.71 -1.16
CA GLU A 579 -16.99 -10.19 -2.37
C GLU A 579 -16.54 -10.93 -3.63
N GLN A 580 -15.23 -11.16 -3.77
CA GLN A 580 -14.67 -11.93 -4.88
C GLN A 580 -15.16 -13.38 -4.89
N LEU A 581 -15.19 -14.04 -3.72
CA LEU A 581 -15.74 -15.38 -3.58
C LEU A 581 -17.23 -15.42 -3.94
N GLY A 582 -18.00 -14.42 -3.52
CA GLY A 582 -19.42 -14.28 -3.88
C GLY A 582 -19.62 -14.11 -5.39
N GLN A 583 -18.81 -13.26 -6.03
CA GLN A 583 -18.85 -13.08 -7.49
C GLN A 583 -18.40 -14.34 -8.25
N GLU A 584 -17.40 -15.06 -7.76
CA GLU A 584 -16.94 -16.31 -8.34
C GLU A 584 -18.00 -17.40 -8.20
N GLN A 585 -18.64 -17.50 -7.04
CA GLN A 585 -19.75 -18.42 -6.81
C GLN A 585 -20.94 -18.10 -7.73
N LEU A 586 -21.32 -16.84 -7.88
CA LEU A 586 -22.35 -16.41 -8.85
C LEU A 586 -21.98 -16.78 -10.30
N ARG A 587 -20.70 -16.67 -10.67
CA ARG A 587 -20.21 -17.11 -11.99
C ARG A 587 -20.29 -18.63 -12.14
N GLN A 588 -19.91 -19.39 -11.12
CA GLN A 588 -19.99 -20.85 -11.12
C GLN A 588 -21.45 -21.33 -11.20
N ASP A 589 -22.36 -20.74 -10.43
CA ASP A 589 -23.79 -21.04 -10.45
C ASP A 589 -24.41 -20.69 -11.81
N SER A 590 -24.03 -19.54 -12.39
CA SER A 590 -24.43 -19.15 -13.74
C SER A 590 -23.95 -20.16 -14.79
N ASN A 591 -22.68 -20.59 -14.72
CA ASN A 591 -22.11 -21.59 -15.63
C ASN A 591 -22.77 -22.96 -15.48
N GLN A 592 -23.06 -23.40 -14.24
CA GLN A 592 -23.74 -24.66 -13.97
C GLN A 592 -25.20 -24.64 -14.46
N SER A 593 -25.90 -23.53 -14.26
CA SER A 593 -27.26 -23.30 -14.77
C SER A 593 -27.28 -23.32 -16.30
N GLN A 594 -26.33 -22.66 -16.96
CA GLN A 594 -26.18 -22.69 -18.42
C GLN A 594 -25.90 -24.11 -18.94
N LYS A 595 -25.05 -24.88 -18.25
CA LYS A 595 -24.76 -26.27 -18.61
C LYS A 595 -26.00 -27.16 -18.50
N SER A 596 -26.74 -27.06 -17.40
CA SER A 596 -28.00 -27.78 -17.18
C SER A 596 -29.04 -27.47 -18.26
N HIS A 597 -29.24 -26.18 -18.57
CA HIS A 597 -30.15 -25.76 -19.63
C HIS A 597 -29.74 -26.29 -21.01
N LYS A 598 -28.43 -26.31 -21.31
CA LYS A 598 -27.91 -26.86 -22.57
C LYS A 598 -28.14 -28.36 -22.70
N GLU A 599 -27.96 -29.11 -21.61
CA GLU A 599 -28.23 -30.56 -21.57
C GLU A 599 -29.72 -30.85 -21.79
N GLU A 600 -30.61 -30.07 -21.18
CA GLU A 600 -32.06 -30.21 -21.38
C GLU A 600 -32.48 -29.88 -22.82
N HIS A 601 -31.94 -28.80 -23.39
CA HIS A 601 -32.17 -28.43 -24.79
C HIS A 601 -31.66 -29.53 -25.75
N HIS A 602 -30.52 -30.16 -25.44
CA HIS A 602 -30.03 -31.31 -26.20
C HIS A 602 -31.03 -32.47 -26.15
N ARG A 603 -31.55 -32.77 -24.96
CA ARG A 603 -32.55 -33.85 -24.76
C ARG A 603 -33.83 -33.60 -25.57
N ILE A 604 -34.36 -32.38 -25.53
CA ILE A 604 -35.53 -31.96 -26.33
C ILE A 604 -35.25 -32.11 -27.82
N PHE A 605 -34.11 -31.60 -28.29
CA PHE A 605 -33.71 -31.71 -29.69
C PHE A 605 -33.59 -33.17 -30.16
N LYS A 606 -32.94 -34.04 -29.38
CA LYS A 606 -32.83 -35.47 -29.68
C LYS A 606 -34.19 -36.18 -29.70
N LYS A 607 -35.11 -35.80 -28.81
CA LYS A 607 -36.49 -36.32 -28.82
C LYS A 607 -37.21 -35.93 -30.10
N SER A 608 -37.06 -34.69 -30.56
CA SER A 608 -37.61 -34.24 -31.85
C SER A 608 -36.98 -34.98 -33.03
N LEU A 609 -35.66 -35.17 -33.02
CA LEU A 609 -34.96 -35.95 -34.06
C LEU A 609 -35.43 -37.40 -34.12
N LYS A 610 -35.71 -38.02 -32.96
CA LYS A 610 -36.30 -39.36 -32.90
C LYS A 610 -37.66 -39.40 -33.59
N LYS A 611 -38.56 -38.44 -33.29
CA LYS A 611 -39.86 -38.34 -33.98
C LYS A 611 -39.71 -38.19 -35.49
N LEU A 612 -38.73 -37.41 -35.97
CA LEU A 612 -38.45 -37.27 -37.40
C LEU A 612 -38.02 -38.60 -38.03
N ARG A 613 -37.18 -39.38 -37.33
CA ARG A 613 -36.77 -40.71 -37.77
C ARG A 613 -37.93 -41.69 -37.81
N ASP A 614 -38.74 -41.74 -36.75
CA ASP A 614 -39.92 -42.63 -36.68
C ASP A 614 -40.90 -42.33 -37.83
N LYS A 615 -41.10 -41.04 -38.15
CA LYS A 615 -41.93 -40.58 -39.26
C LYS A 615 -41.31 -40.91 -40.63
N ALA A 616 -39.98 -40.88 -40.76
CA ALA A 616 -39.31 -41.38 -41.95
C ALA A 616 -39.57 -42.90 -42.13
N GLU A 617 -39.46 -43.70 -41.08
CA GLU A 617 -39.71 -45.15 -41.13
C GLU A 617 -41.19 -45.49 -41.48
N GLU A 618 -42.13 -44.60 -41.19
CA GLU A 618 -43.52 -44.71 -41.67
C GLU A 618 -43.63 -44.61 -43.20
N LEU A 619 -42.86 -43.72 -43.85
CA LEU A 619 -42.80 -43.64 -45.32
C LEU A 619 -42.26 -44.93 -45.93
N ASN A 620 -41.23 -45.52 -45.32
CA ASN A 620 -40.69 -46.79 -45.76
C ASN A 620 -41.74 -47.91 -45.70
N ARG A 621 -42.51 -47.96 -44.59
CA ARG A 621 -43.59 -48.93 -44.41
C ARG A 621 -44.74 -48.75 -45.41
N ARG A 622 -44.96 -47.53 -45.92
CA ARG A 622 -45.97 -47.22 -46.93
C ARG A 622 -45.53 -47.51 -48.37
N GLY A 623 -44.28 -47.94 -48.58
CA GLY A 623 -43.76 -48.17 -49.93
C GLY A 623 -43.38 -46.89 -50.66
N GLU A 624 -42.95 -45.85 -49.93
CA GLU A 624 -42.57 -44.53 -50.45
C GLU A 624 -41.03 -44.34 -50.37
N PRO A 625 -40.22 -45.05 -51.20
CA PRO A 625 -38.76 -45.13 -51.02
C PRO A 625 -38.03 -43.80 -51.25
N GLU A 626 -38.53 -42.96 -52.16
CA GLU A 626 -37.94 -41.66 -52.48
C GLU A 626 -38.09 -40.68 -51.30
N ALA A 627 -39.31 -40.56 -50.77
CA ALA A 627 -39.61 -39.73 -49.62
C ALA A 627 -38.89 -40.23 -48.35
N TYR A 628 -38.82 -41.55 -48.15
CA TYR A 628 -38.03 -42.15 -47.06
C TYR A 628 -36.56 -41.74 -47.14
N SER A 629 -35.94 -41.85 -48.33
CA SER A 629 -34.55 -41.46 -48.56
C SER A 629 -34.31 -39.99 -48.23
N VAL A 630 -35.21 -39.09 -48.67
CA VAL A 630 -35.13 -37.65 -48.36
C VAL A 630 -35.27 -37.38 -46.86
N ALA A 631 -36.24 -38.00 -46.20
CA ALA A 631 -36.45 -37.85 -44.76
C ALA A 631 -35.26 -38.36 -43.93
N LEU A 632 -34.68 -39.51 -44.29
CA LEU A 632 -33.51 -40.07 -43.61
C LEU A 632 -32.28 -39.18 -43.82
N LYS A 633 -32.12 -38.61 -45.01
CA LYS A 633 -31.05 -37.63 -45.30
C LYS A 633 -31.20 -36.35 -44.49
N LEU A 634 -32.44 -35.85 -44.33
CA LEU A 634 -32.74 -34.71 -43.46
C LEU A 634 -32.37 -35.01 -42.01
N TYR A 635 -32.81 -36.15 -41.48
CA TYR A 635 -32.47 -36.61 -40.13
C TYR A 635 -30.95 -36.59 -39.88
N LYS A 636 -30.16 -37.23 -40.75
CA LYS A 636 -28.69 -37.29 -40.61
C LYS A 636 -28.04 -35.91 -40.60
N LYS A 637 -28.54 -34.98 -41.43
CA LYS A 637 -28.02 -33.62 -41.51
C LYS A 637 -28.33 -32.80 -40.26
N LEU A 638 -29.56 -32.89 -39.75
CA LEU A 638 -29.97 -32.20 -38.53
C LEU A 638 -29.25 -32.78 -37.31
N ASP A 639 -29.07 -34.10 -37.23
CA ASP A 639 -28.32 -34.75 -36.16
C ASP A 639 -26.85 -34.29 -36.13
N LYS A 640 -26.21 -34.19 -37.30
CA LYS A 640 -24.87 -33.62 -37.42
C LYS A 640 -24.82 -32.16 -37.00
N ALA A 641 -25.76 -31.34 -37.44
CA ALA A 641 -25.83 -29.92 -37.08
C ALA A 641 -26.01 -29.72 -35.57
N GLY A 642 -26.90 -30.49 -34.94
CA GLY A 642 -27.11 -30.45 -33.49
C GLY A 642 -25.92 -30.94 -32.71
N THR A 643 -25.26 -32.02 -33.16
CA THR A 643 -24.04 -32.53 -32.49
C THR A 643 -22.95 -31.46 -32.44
N ILE A 644 -22.72 -30.74 -33.55
CA ILE A 644 -21.76 -29.63 -33.59
C ILE A 644 -22.16 -28.52 -32.62
N TYR A 645 -23.42 -28.08 -32.67
CA TYR A 645 -23.92 -27.00 -31.80
C TYR A 645 -23.80 -27.33 -30.32
N PHE A 646 -24.23 -28.52 -29.89
CA PHE A 646 -24.23 -28.89 -28.48
C PHE A 646 -22.84 -29.24 -27.92
N GLN A 647 -21.83 -29.47 -28.78
CA GLN A 647 -20.44 -29.69 -28.36
C GLN A 647 -19.63 -28.39 -28.22
N GLN A 648 -20.02 -27.30 -28.89
CA GLN A 648 -19.33 -26.01 -28.84
C GLN A 648 -19.80 -25.14 -27.67
N GLU A 649 -18.99 -24.17 -27.21
CA GLU A 649 -19.44 -23.19 -26.21
C GLU A 649 -20.67 -22.42 -26.71
N SER A 650 -21.64 -22.20 -25.81
CA SER A 650 -22.90 -21.53 -26.14
C SER A 650 -22.64 -20.07 -26.47
N SER A 651 -22.90 -19.66 -27.71
CA SER A 651 -22.91 -18.25 -28.12
C SER A 651 -24.10 -17.97 -29.03
N ALA A 652 -24.53 -16.71 -29.07
CA ALA A 652 -25.61 -16.27 -29.97
C ALA A 652 -25.25 -16.56 -31.44
N GLU A 653 -23.98 -16.39 -31.81
CA GLU A 653 -23.48 -16.68 -33.15
C GLU A 653 -23.54 -18.18 -33.48
N HIS A 654 -23.16 -19.06 -32.55
CA HIS A 654 -23.25 -20.51 -32.75
C HIS A 654 -24.70 -20.97 -32.90
N PHE A 655 -25.62 -20.40 -32.11
CA PHE A 655 -27.04 -20.69 -32.23
C PHE A 655 -27.61 -20.25 -33.58
N GLU A 656 -27.33 -19.03 -34.03
CA GLU A 656 -27.79 -18.55 -35.33
C GLU A 656 -27.23 -19.40 -36.48
N LYS A 657 -25.95 -19.79 -36.42
CA LYS A 657 -25.36 -20.72 -37.41
C LYS A 657 -26.07 -22.09 -37.40
N PHE A 658 -26.41 -22.61 -36.22
CA PHE A 658 -27.14 -23.87 -36.08
C PHE A 658 -28.56 -23.77 -36.65
N LYS A 659 -29.31 -22.74 -36.25
CA LYS A 659 -30.67 -22.46 -36.71
C LYS A 659 -30.73 -22.33 -38.23
N ASN A 660 -29.87 -21.48 -38.82
CA ASN A 660 -29.81 -21.28 -40.26
C ASN A 660 -29.49 -22.58 -41.03
N LYS A 661 -28.59 -23.42 -40.51
CA LYS A 661 -28.30 -24.75 -41.11
C LYS A 661 -29.53 -25.66 -41.07
N CYS A 662 -30.25 -25.68 -39.94
CA CYS A 662 -31.46 -26.48 -39.81
C CYS A 662 -32.56 -26.01 -40.77
N GLU A 663 -32.82 -24.70 -40.82
CA GLU A 663 -33.77 -24.08 -41.75
C GLU A 663 -33.43 -24.41 -43.21
N GLN A 664 -32.17 -24.27 -43.60
CA GLN A 664 -31.72 -24.60 -44.95
C GLN A 664 -31.92 -26.09 -45.29
N HIS A 665 -31.63 -26.99 -44.34
CA HIS A 665 -31.81 -28.43 -44.55
C HIS A 665 -33.29 -28.82 -44.66
N ILE A 666 -34.14 -28.23 -43.83
CA ILE A 666 -35.60 -28.44 -43.85
C ILE A 666 -36.18 -27.88 -45.15
N GLY A 667 -35.83 -26.65 -45.53
CA GLY A 667 -36.30 -26.01 -46.77
C GLY A 667 -35.97 -26.82 -48.03
N ARG A 668 -34.78 -27.41 -48.12
CA ARG A 668 -34.41 -28.28 -49.25
C ARG A 668 -35.16 -29.60 -49.30
N SER A 669 -35.64 -30.09 -48.16
CA SER A 669 -36.31 -31.40 -48.06
C SER A 669 -37.83 -31.27 -48.23
N ARG A 670 -38.39 -30.07 -48.00
CA ARG A 670 -39.82 -29.75 -48.15
C ARG A 670 -40.37 -30.06 -49.53
N ASN A 671 -39.62 -29.78 -50.60
CA ASN A 671 -40.05 -30.01 -51.99
C ASN A 671 -40.55 -31.45 -52.23
N GLU A 672 -39.96 -32.43 -51.54
CA GLU A 672 -40.40 -33.82 -51.64
C GLU A 672 -41.36 -34.20 -50.50
N LEU A 673 -41.03 -33.83 -49.26
CA LEU A 673 -41.78 -34.28 -48.09
C LEU A 673 -43.19 -33.66 -48.00
N ASP A 674 -43.39 -32.43 -48.49
CA ASP A 674 -44.70 -31.76 -48.46
C ASP A 674 -45.76 -32.43 -49.36
N LYS A 675 -45.34 -33.30 -50.29
CA LYS A 675 -46.26 -34.13 -51.09
C LYS A 675 -46.97 -35.20 -50.26
N HIS A 676 -46.47 -35.50 -49.05
CA HIS A 676 -46.99 -36.56 -48.20
C HIS A 676 -47.79 -35.98 -47.02
N ARG A 677 -48.97 -36.56 -46.76
CA ARG A 677 -49.92 -36.08 -45.74
C ARG A 677 -49.25 -35.91 -44.37
N GLY A 678 -49.41 -34.72 -43.79
CA GLY A 678 -48.98 -34.40 -42.43
C GLY A 678 -47.48 -34.10 -42.25
N TRP A 679 -46.68 -34.02 -43.33
CA TRP A 679 -45.26 -33.66 -43.23
C TRP A 679 -45.01 -32.16 -43.09
N SER A 680 -45.77 -31.31 -43.77
CA SER A 680 -45.61 -29.85 -43.67
C SER A 680 -45.83 -29.31 -42.26
N GLU A 681 -46.89 -29.78 -41.59
CA GLU A 681 -47.20 -29.45 -40.20
C GLU A 681 -46.10 -29.94 -39.24
N PHE A 682 -45.61 -31.18 -39.46
CA PHE A 682 -44.54 -31.74 -38.65
C PHE A 682 -43.23 -30.95 -38.78
N LEU A 683 -42.83 -30.58 -40.00
CA LEU A 683 -41.61 -29.81 -40.24
C LEU A 683 -41.71 -28.40 -39.68
N PHE A 684 -42.90 -27.79 -39.70
CA PHE A 684 -43.15 -26.50 -39.07
C PHE A 684 -43.02 -26.59 -37.54
N ASN A 685 -43.64 -27.59 -36.91
CA ASN A 685 -43.51 -27.81 -35.46
C ASN A 685 -42.06 -28.14 -35.05
N PHE A 686 -41.32 -28.83 -35.92
CA PHE A 686 -39.90 -29.09 -35.69
C PHE A 686 -39.05 -27.82 -35.77
N LEU A 687 -39.34 -26.91 -36.71
CA LEU A 687 -38.69 -25.59 -36.80
C LEU A 687 -38.97 -24.73 -35.56
N LEU A 688 -40.21 -24.71 -35.07
CA LEU A 688 -40.56 -24.02 -33.83
C LEU A 688 -39.75 -24.57 -32.64
N ALA A 689 -39.65 -25.90 -32.55
CA ALA A 689 -38.83 -26.55 -31.51
C ALA A 689 -37.34 -26.25 -31.62
N ILE A 690 -36.81 -25.86 -32.80
CA ILE A 690 -35.43 -25.36 -32.93
C ILE A 690 -35.33 -23.89 -32.48
N GLY A 691 -36.32 -23.07 -32.87
CA GLY A 691 -36.37 -21.65 -32.51
C GLY A 691 -36.39 -21.42 -30.99
N THR A 692 -37.09 -22.27 -30.24
CA THR A 692 -37.18 -22.17 -28.78
C THR A 692 -35.88 -22.55 -28.06
N LEU A 693 -34.96 -23.31 -28.69
CA LEU A 693 -33.67 -23.69 -28.08
C LEU A 693 -32.75 -22.47 -27.84
N GLY A 694 -32.95 -21.35 -28.54
CA GLY A 694 -32.13 -20.14 -28.41
C GLY A 694 -32.67 -19.10 -27.43
N ILE A 695 -33.96 -19.15 -27.09
CA ILE A 695 -34.64 -18.09 -26.32
C ILE A 695 -34.30 -18.21 -24.82
N GLY A 696 -34.03 -19.42 -24.32
CA GLY A 696 -33.73 -19.65 -22.90
C GLY A 696 -32.41 -19.03 -22.40
N LEU A 697 -31.45 -18.73 -23.28
CA LEU A 697 -30.13 -18.19 -22.89
C LEU A 697 -30.09 -16.67 -22.77
N VAL A 698 -30.92 -15.94 -23.52
CA VAL A 698 -30.85 -14.46 -23.60
C VAL A 698 -31.84 -13.80 -22.64
N VAL A 699 -33.01 -14.42 -22.45
CA VAL A 699 -34.11 -13.79 -21.71
C VAL A 699 -33.89 -13.83 -20.19
N LYS A 700 -33.38 -14.93 -19.62
CA LYS A 700 -33.11 -15.01 -18.16
C LYS A 700 -31.94 -14.13 -17.70
N GLY A 701 -30.87 -14.03 -18.50
CA GLY A 701 -29.69 -13.21 -18.17
C GLY A 701 -29.96 -11.70 -18.28
N ALA A 702 -30.76 -11.28 -19.27
CA ALA A 702 -31.15 -9.87 -19.43
C ALA A 702 -32.22 -9.44 -18.41
N ILE A 703 -33.18 -10.31 -18.07
CA ILE A 703 -34.25 -9.98 -17.12
C ILE A 703 -33.74 -9.87 -15.68
N ASN A 704 -32.83 -10.75 -15.26
CA ASN A 704 -32.31 -10.74 -13.88
C ASN A 704 -31.32 -9.60 -13.63
N LEU A 705 -30.69 -9.08 -14.69
CA LEU A 705 -29.83 -7.90 -14.64
C LEU A 705 -30.63 -6.58 -14.72
N ALA A 706 -31.84 -6.60 -15.28
CA ALA A 706 -32.56 -5.38 -15.63
C ALA A 706 -33.69 -4.96 -14.69
N ASN A 707 -34.48 -5.85 -14.06
CA ASN A 707 -35.78 -5.41 -13.51
C ASN A 707 -36.25 -6.06 -12.22
N ASN A 708 -35.93 -5.42 -11.10
CA ASN A 708 -36.60 -5.61 -9.83
C ASN A 708 -38.05 -5.03 -9.82
N ARG A 709 -38.93 -5.37 -10.80
CA ARG A 709 -40.43 -5.21 -10.83
C ARG A 709 -41.12 -5.64 -12.17
N SER A 710 -42.45 -5.85 -12.12
CA SER A 710 -43.35 -6.55 -13.07
C SER A 710 -43.81 -5.78 -14.34
N PHE A 711 -43.91 -6.51 -15.46
CA PHE A 711 -44.38 -6.14 -16.82
C PHE A 711 -45.83 -6.65 -17.07
N PHE A 712 -46.75 -6.08 -17.87
CA PHE A 712 -46.72 -5.81 -19.32
C PHE A 712 -47.90 -4.92 -19.79
N PHE A 713 -47.72 -4.21 -20.92
CA PHE A 713 -48.77 -3.87 -21.90
C PHE A 713 -48.13 -3.62 -23.29
N VAL A 714 -48.43 -4.45 -24.31
CA VAL A 714 -48.44 -4.07 -25.75
C VAL A 714 -49.42 -4.99 -26.52
N HIS A 715 -50.12 -4.43 -27.51
CA HIS A 715 -51.29 -4.93 -28.25
C HIS A 715 -51.08 -6.10 -29.23
N GLN A 716 -52.20 -6.81 -29.45
CA GLN A 716 -52.36 -8.11 -30.13
C GLN A 716 -52.52 -8.05 -31.67
N THR A 717 -52.00 -9.08 -32.34
CA THR A 717 -52.39 -9.56 -33.68
C THR A 717 -52.67 -11.07 -33.65
N ASP A 718 -53.37 -11.66 -34.62
CA ASP A 718 -53.73 -13.11 -34.61
C ASP A 718 -52.53 -14.07 -34.58
N THR A 719 -51.33 -13.61 -34.96
CA THR A 719 -50.07 -14.35 -34.81
C THR A 719 -49.57 -14.34 -33.36
N SER A 720 -49.89 -13.29 -32.59
CA SER A 720 -49.57 -13.22 -31.15
C SER A 720 -50.34 -14.24 -30.33
N LYS A 721 -51.63 -14.50 -30.61
CA LYS A 721 -52.40 -15.54 -29.89
C LYS A 721 -51.81 -16.95 -29.98
N LYS A 722 -51.23 -17.32 -31.12
CA LYS A 722 -50.58 -18.63 -31.28
C LYS A 722 -49.19 -18.69 -30.63
N LEU A 723 -48.55 -17.53 -30.44
CA LEU A 723 -47.34 -17.42 -29.66
C LEU A 723 -47.66 -17.42 -28.16
N ASP A 724 -48.75 -16.75 -27.75
CA ASP A 724 -49.28 -16.74 -26.38
C ASP A 724 -49.68 -18.16 -25.93
N GLU A 725 -50.27 -18.99 -26.81
CA GLU A 725 -50.56 -20.40 -26.53
C GLU A 725 -49.30 -21.27 -26.36
N ILE A 726 -48.21 -20.94 -27.06
CA ILE A 726 -46.91 -21.62 -26.91
C ILE A 726 -46.19 -21.11 -25.65
N GLU A 727 -46.34 -19.82 -25.34
CA GLU A 727 -45.82 -19.16 -24.15
C GLU A 727 -46.52 -19.68 -22.88
N GLU A 728 -47.85 -19.86 -22.89
CA GLU A 728 -48.62 -20.51 -21.81
C GLU A 728 -48.16 -21.95 -21.54
N VAL A 729 -47.88 -22.73 -22.59
CA VAL A 729 -47.36 -24.10 -22.46
C VAL A 729 -45.95 -24.11 -21.84
N ILE A 730 -45.13 -23.11 -22.14
CA ILE A 730 -43.79 -22.95 -21.56
C ILE A 730 -43.88 -22.46 -20.10
N ILE A 731 -44.82 -21.56 -19.78
CA ILE A 731 -45.08 -21.04 -18.43
C ILE A 731 -45.64 -22.14 -17.51
N GLN A 732 -46.64 -22.91 -17.95
CA GLN A 732 -47.19 -24.05 -17.17
C GLN A 732 -46.16 -25.16 -16.93
N SER A 733 -45.16 -25.30 -17.81
CA SER A 733 -44.06 -26.25 -17.62
C SER A 733 -43.04 -25.77 -16.57
N CYS A 734 -43.02 -24.46 -16.26
CA CYS A 734 -42.09 -23.84 -15.31
C CYS A 734 -42.69 -23.66 -13.91
N GLU A 735 -44.02 -23.52 -13.77
CA GLU A 735 -44.70 -23.42 -12.47
C GLU A 735 -44.76 -24.75 -11.69
N LEU A 736 -44.35 -25.86 -12.30
CA LEU A 736 -44.29 -27.19 -11.64
C LEU A 736 -42.96 -27.49 -10.94
N ASN A 737 -42.02 -26.56 -10.85
CA ASN A 737 -40.76 -26.71 -10.10
C ASN A 737 -40.33 -25.43 -9.36
N LEU A 738 -41.27 -24.79 -8.66
CA LEU A 738 -40.99 -23.86 -7.55
C LEU A 738 -41.26 -24.55 -6.22
#